data_AF-A0A8C2BBU1-F1
#
_entry.id   AF-A0A8C2BBU1-F1
#
_cell.length_a   1.000
_cell.length_b   1.000
_cell.length_c   1.000
_cell.angle_alpha   90.00
_cell.angle_beta   90.00
_cell.angle_gamma   90.00
#
_symmetry.space_group_name_H-M   'P 1'
#
loop_
_entity.id
_entity.type
_entity.pdbx_description
1 polymer ?
#
loop_
_entity_poly.entity_id
_entity_poly.type
_entity_poly.pdbx_seq_one_letter_code
_entity_poly.pdbx_strand_id
1 'polypeptide(L)'
;MFVFLLYVITMLFICICKLGFLCWPGGRLGPNVQNPGCFGLRLKHLKSEELHWLHPDLTVGEVEQRYESHHAEAEWRYDLRIRYIPADFIKRLKEDRTFLLYFYQQVRCDYMQHHASKVSDGMALQLGCLEIRRFYKDMNAKGLEKKSNFDLLEKDVGLDLFFPKSLIDRMKPKQLRKLIQQTFQQYALLKEDECMIKFFETYGEFSNFDEEIFPCDLVQGWSLAVDLVIGPKGIRQRTKTDSIAVCLAEFRQIRSIKYNTQRDGKTLLLIEIEGAKQPFSISVASLAIAENMADLIDGYCRLLNHTDSSLIAGPNKIKSPQGKLQFMYCMSVNVNTLLTKLKVGLSRKDIILKRMLGEGFFGEVHEGVYQKKAIIMKNLDHPNIVRLIGVIEEEPVWIVMELCQHGELGKYLTKNLQSLTNLTLVLFSLQICKALVYLQGMNMVHRDIAVRNVLVATPESVKLGDFGLSRYIEDEEYYKASVTRLPIKWMAPESINFRRFTAASDVWMFAVCMWEIMSRGKQPFHWLDNRDVINQLEQGNRLPKPDLCPPALYSLMTRCWSYDPPERPTFTELFEIICSYFHQLNEALCASSPDLASPCDYQSPVDSTNILTITTSPPRRLSLVEGEFSFGPTSKEDAQRLWQVEKDRMQDTLKMQKEQMEEDTKWLKKEEKLLDPMVHQDSKVSELRQPPSKPPRITVQPTPTAELDRSEDSVYQYVMDVVKVVVQLKNDINTLPSTDYISPVKTVGLSLRNLINSVDDILPTLHVSCRTEIEGTQKLLNKDLAELITKMRLAQQNAITSLKEECKKQMLAAAHTLAMDAKNLLDAVDQARVRSNLAKPKPEDIDSLSD
;
A
#
# COMPACT_ATOMS: atom_id res chain seq x y z
N MET A 1 2.76 21.63 -1.46
CA MET A 1 3.08 20.37 -2.18
C MET A 1 1.83 19.56 -2.53
N PHE A 2 1.01 19.11 -1.57
CA PHE A 2 -0.20 18.30 -1.87
C PHE A 2 -1.19 18.99 -2.82
N VAL A 3 -1.44 20.29 -2.64
CA VAL A 3 -2.29 21.11 -3.55
C VAL A 3 -1.70 21.19 -4.96
N PHE A 4 -0.39 21.37 -5.09
CA PHE A 4 0.30 21.40 -6.40
C PHE A 4 0.31 20.02 -7.08
N LEU A 5 0.37 18.94 -6.29
CA LEU A 5 0.24 17.57 -6.79
C LEU A 5 -1.19 17.31 -7.28
N LEU A 6 -2.21 17.84 -6.59
CA LEU A 6 -3.60 17.81 -7.03
C LEU A 6 -3.78 18.60 -8.33
N TYR A 7 -3.31 19.85 -8.40
CA TYR A 7 -3.35 20.69 -9.60
C TYR A 7 -2.69 20.01 -10.80
N VAL A 8 -1.49 19.43 -10.63
CA VAL A 8 -0.79 18.69 -11.68
C VAL A 8 -1.54 17.42 -12.08
N ILE A 9 -2.12 16.66 -11.14
CA ILE A 9 -2.93 15.47 -11.45
C ILE A 9 -4.21 15.86 -12.20
N THR A 10 -4.90 16.93 -11.79
CA THR A 10 -6.11 17.46 -12.43
C THR A 10 -5.80 18.00 -13.82
N MET A 11 -4.74 18.79 -13.98
CA MET A 11 -4.28 19.28 -15.30
C MET A 11 -3.81 18.16 -16.21
N LEU A 12 -3.15 17.12 -15.68
CA LEU A 12 -2.90 15.90 -16.45
C LEU A 12 -4.21 15.26 -16.86
N PHE A 13 -5.15 15.05 -15.95
CA PHE A 13 -6.43 14.39 -16.25
C PHE A 13 -7.21 15.14 -17.34
N ILE A 14 -7.26 16.46 -17.28
CA ILE A 14 -7.95 17.30 -18.27
C ILE A 14 -7.21 17.30 -19.62
N CYS A 15 -5.88 17.40 -19.64
CA CYS A 15 -5.10 17.28 -20.88
C CYS A 15 -5.23 15.88 -21.50
N ILE A 16 -5.26 14.83 -20.69
CA ILE A 16 -5.31 13.41 -21.09
C ILE A 16 -6.71 12.99 -21.54
N CYS A 17 -7.78 13.55 -20.94
CA CYS A 17 -9.15 13.37 -21.41
C CYS A 17 -9.42 14.07 -22.75
N LYS A 18 -8.68 15.16 -23.06
CA LYS A 18 -8.73 15.82 -24.38
C LYS A 18 -7.83 15.17 -25.44
N LEU A 19 -6.66 14.68 -25.04
CA LEU A 19 -5.71 14.02 -25.95
C LEU A 19 -5.86 12.50 -25.89
N GLY A 20 -6.99 12.02 -26.42
CA GLY A 20 -7.02 10.74 -27.14
C GLY A 20 -6.69 9.46 -26.35
N PHE A 21 -7.08 9.36 -25.06
CA PHE A 21 -7.02 8.07 -24.33
C PHE A 21 -7.72 6.91 -25.05
N LEU A 22 -8.64 7.27 -25.94
CA LEU A 22 -9.51 6.44 -26.73
C LEU A 22 -8.93 6.00 -28.09
N CYS A 23 -7.75 6.50 -28.46
CA CYS A 23 -7.08 6.13 -29.72
C CYS A 23 -5.60 5.72 -29.54
N TRP A 24 -5.09 5.61 -28.30
CA TRP A 24 -3.72 5.15 -28.06
C TRP A 24 -3.62 3.62 -28.09
N PRO A 25 -2.69 3.01 -28.85
CA PRO A 25 -2.47 1.54 -28.90
C PRO A 25 -2.01 0.84 -27.60
N GLY A 26 -2.16 1.48 -26.43
CA GLY A 26 -1.62 1.02 -25.15
C GLY A 26 -2.27 1.66 -23.92
N GLY A 27 -3.55 2.05 -24.02
CA GLY A 27 -4.28 2.80 -22.99
C GLY A 27 -4.36 2.09 -21.62
N ARG A 28 -4.20 2.84 -20.52
CA ARG A 28 -4.20 2.30 -19.15
C ARG A 28 -5.55 1.77 -18.65
N LEU A 29 -6.65 2.01 -19.37
CA LEU A 29 -7.96 1.43 -19.07
C LEU A 29 -8.04 -0.06 -19.42
N GLY A 30 -7.16 -0.54 -20.29
CA GLY A 30 -7.13 -1.88 -20.85
C GLY A 30 -6.89 -1.83 -22.35
N PRO A 31 -6.41 -2.93 -22.96
CA PRO A 31 -6.20 -2.98 -24.40
C PRO A 31 -7.53 -2.86 -25.17
N ASN A 32 -7.46 -2.26 -26.36
CA ASN A 32 -8.48 -2.32 -27.41
C ASN A 32 -9.88 -1.79 -27.05
N VAL A 33 -10.00 -0.60 -26.45
CA VAL A 33 -11.30 0.08 -26.29
C VAL A 33 -11.88 0.40 -27.69
N GLN A 34 -13.01 -0.21 -28.04
CA GLN A 34 -13.62 -0.10 -29.38
C GLN A 34 -14.71 0.97 -29.49
N ASN A 35 -15.28 1.40 -28.36
CA ASN A 35 -16.47 2.28 -28.32
C ASN A 35 -16.16 3.64 -27.66
N PRO A 36 -15.34 4.50 -28.31
CA PRO A 36 -14.85 5.73 -27.70
C PRO A 36 -15.95 6.79 -27.49
N GLY A 37 -16.89 6.92 -28.44
CA GLY A 37 -17.99 7.88 -28.37
C GLY A 37 -19.03 7.62 -27.28
N CYS A 38 -18.87 6.58 -26.45
CA CYS A 38 -19.75 6.29 -25.32
C CYS A 38 -19.34 7.01 -24.02
N PHE A 39 -18.12 7.54 -23.96
CA PHE A 39 -17.56 8.18 -22.76
C PHE A 39 -17.85 9.68 -22.70
N GLY A 40 -18.18 10.18 -21.51
CA GLY A 40 -18.27 11.60 -21.17
C GLY A 40 -17.45 11.93 -19.93
N LEU A 41 -17.13 13.21 -19.74
CA LEU A 41 -16.38 13.71 -18.58
C LEU A 41 -17.31 14.48 -17.65
N ARG A 42 -17.33 14.13 -16.37
CA ARG A 42 -18.20 14.73 -15.35
C ARG A 42 -17.39 15.46 -14.30
N LEU A 43 -17.69 16.74 -14.10
CA LEU A 43 -17.19 17.55 -12.99
C LEU A 43 -18.23 17.51 -11.85
N LYS A 44 -17.82 17.09 -10.65
CA LYS A 44 -18.67 17.09 -9.45
C LYS A 44 -18.01 17.90 -8.33
N HIS A 45 -18.78 18.77 -7.68
CA HIS A 45 -18.35 19.44 -6.46
C HIS A 45 -18.45 18.47 -5.27
N LEU A 46 -17.44 18.44 -4.40
CA LEU A 46 -17.33 17.49 -3.30
C LEU A 46 -18.12 17.89 -2.05
N LYS A 47 -18.56 19.17 -1.97
CA LYS A 47 -19.28 19.72 -0.81
C LYS A 47 -20.75 20.04 -1.08
N SER A 48 -21.24 19.82 -2.30
CA SER A 48 -22.64 20.07 -2.69
C SER A 48 -23.10 19.07 -3.74
N GLU A 49 -24.39 19.08 -4.10
CA GLU A 49 -24.93 18.29 -5.20
C GLU A 49 -24.67 18.89 -6.60
N GLU A 50 -23.85 19.93 -6.71
CA GLU A 50 -23.47 20.54 -7.98
C GLU A 50 -22.64 19.59 -8.86
N LEU A 51 -23.07 19.47 -10.12
CA LEU A 51 -22.59 18.48 -11.07
C LEU A 51 -22.78 19.00 -12.50
N HIS A 52 -21.69 19.03 -13.26
CA HIS A 52 -21.64 19.47 -14.65
C HIS A 52 -21.03 18.38 -15.53
N TRP A 53 -21.69 18.06 -16.63
CA TRP A 53 -21.10 17.25 -17.69
C TRP A 53 -20.38 18.17 -18.67
N LEU A 54 -19.09 17.93 -18.83
CA LEU A 54 -18.22 18.77 -19.64
C LEU A 54 -18.33 18.33 -21.09
N HIS A 55 -19.01 19.14 -21.90
CA HIS A 55 -19.17 18.91 -23.34
C HIS A 55 -17.79 18.84 -24.02
N PRO A 56 -17.56 17.91 -24.98
CA PRO A 56 -16.23 17.70 -25.57
C PRO A 56 -15.60 18.92 -26.23
N ASP A 57 -16.39 19.89 -26.71
CA ASP A 57 -15.89 21.10 -27.38
C ASP A 57 -15.36 22.16 -26.40
N LEU A 58 -15.63 22.06 -25.09
CA LEU A 58 -15.14 23.02 -24.08
C LEU A 58 -13.62 22.97 -23.96
N THR A 59 -12.92 24.11 -24.00
CA THR A 59 -11.47 24.21 -23.75
C THR A 59 -11.12 24.09 -22.27
N VAL A 60 -9.83 23.96 -21.92
CA VAL A 60 -9.40 23.79 -20.51
C VAL A 60 -9.61 25.07 -19.72
N GLY A 61 -9.11 26.19 -20.26
CA GLY A 61 -9.30 27.52 -19.69
C GLY A 61 -10.77 27.91 -19.56
N GLU A 62 -11.67 27.45 -20.44
CA GLU A 62 -13.10 27.66 -20.26
C GLU A 62 -13.67 26.89 -19.06
N VAL A 63 -13.18 25.69 -18.76
CA VAL A 63 -13.62 24.93 -17.55
C VAL A 63 -13.07 25.59 -16.29
N GLU A 64 -11.77 25.92 -16.27
CA GLU A 64 -11.11 26.64 -15.15
C GLU A 64 -11.83 27.97 -14.87
N GLN A 65 -12.04 28.79 -15.91
CA GLN A 65 -12.68 30.09 -15.81
C GLN A 65 -14.15 29.99 -15.37
N ARG A 66 -14.88 28.96 -15.81
CA ARG A 66 -16.33 28.87 -15.61
C ARG A 66 -16.75 28.20 -14.30
N TYR A 67 -15.99 27.23 -13.81
CA TYR A 67 -16.38 26.41 -12.65
C TYR A 67 -15.38 26.50 -11.49
N GLU A 68 -14.08 26.56 -11.78
CA GLU A 68 -13.04 26.53 -10.73
C GLU A 68 -12.68 27.92 -10.21
N SER A 69 -12.86 28.98 -11.00
CA SER A 69 -12.54 30.37 -10.64
C SER A 69 -13.20 30.92 -9.36
N HIS A 70 -14.27 30.28 -8.85
CA HIS A 70 -15.02 30.71 -7.67
C HIS A 70 -14.80 29.82 -6.44
N HIS A 71 -14.04 28.73 -6.57
CA HIS A 71 -13.88 27.68 -5.56
C HIS A 71 -12.44 27.18 -5.47
N ALA A 72 -12.05 26.53 -4.38
CA ALA A 72 -10.72 25.92 -4.35
C ALA A 72 -10.73 24.64 -5.20
N GLU A 73 -9.71 24.43 -6.05
CA GLU A 73 -9.60 23.26 -6.96
C GLU A 73 -9.79 21.92 -6.24
N ALA A 74 -9.33 21.81 -4.99
CA ALA A 74 -9.48 20.64 -4.14
C ALA A 74 -10.92 20.33 -3.69
N GLU A 75 -11.88 21.20 -4.03
CA GLU A 75 -13.32 20.99 -3.82
C GLU A 75 -14.00 20.33 -5.03
N TRP A 76 -13.31 20.19 -6.15
CA TRP A 76 -13.83 19.60 -7.39
C TRP A 76 -13.24 18.21 -7.68
N ARG A 77 -14.01 17.36 -8.36
CA ARG A 77 -13.57 16.04 -8.83
C ARG A 77 -14.03 15.78 -10.25
N TYR A 78 -13.10 15.31 -11.08
CA TYR A 78 -13.34 14.85 -12.44
C TYR A 78 -13.55 13.34 -12.47
N ASP A 79 -14.71 12.89 -12.94
CA ASP A 79 -15.03 11.50 -13.19
C ASP A 79 -15.15 11.27 -14.70
N LEU A 80 -14.23 10.48 -15.29
CA LEU A 80 -14.52 9.84 -16.58
C LEU A 80 -15.64 8.81 -16.37
N ARG A 81 -16.61 8.75 -17.28
CA ARG A 81 -17.78 7.85 -17.19
C ARG A 81 -18.28 7.43 -18.56
N ILE A 82 -18.92 6.28 -18.66
CA ILE A 82 -19.79 5.95 -19.79
C ILE A 82 -21.12 6.67 -19.56
N ARG A 83 -21.54 7.49 -20.54
CA ARG A 83 -22.78 8.26 -20.49
C ARG A 83 -23.71 7.93 -21.64
N TYR A 84 -23.18 7.82 -22.85
CA TYR A 84 -23.96 7.61 -24.06
C TYR A 84 -24.00 6.10 -24.36
N ILE A 85 -25.07 5.43 -23.95
CA ILE A 85 -25.17 3.97 -23.94
C ILE A 85 -25.86 3.47 -25.24
N PRO A 86 -25.20 2.69 -26.11
CA PRO A 86 -25.83 2.19 -27.33
C PRO A 86 -27.10 1.35 -27.07
N ALA A 87 -28.07 1.38 -27.97
CA ALA A 87 -29.28 0.54 -27.84
C ALA A 87 -28.97 -0.97 -27.81
N ASP A 88 -27.87 -1.38 -28.45
CA ASP A 88 -27.33 -2.73 -28.46
C ASP A 88 -26.19 -2.95 -27.44
N PHE A 89 -26.07 -2.12 -26.38
CA PHE A 89 -24.91 -2.13 -25.49
C PHE A 89 -24.59 -3.51 -24.89
N ILE A 90 -25.59 -4.31 -24.46
CA ILE A 90 -25.36 -5.67 -23.95
C ILE A 90 -24.64 -6.58 -24.97
N LYS A 91 -24.86 -6.38 -26.27
CA LYS A 91 -24.13 -7.09 -27.32
C LYS A 91 -22.69 -6.57 -27.41
N ARG A 92 -22.49 -5.25 -27.50
CA ARG A 92 -21.16 -4.63 -27.60
C ARG A 92 -20.27 -4.88 -26.37
N LEU A 93 -20.86 -4.92 -25.18
CA LEU A 93 -20.18 -5.29 -23.94
C LEU A 93 -19.61 -6.72 -24.00
N LYS A 94 -20.27 -7.66 -24.70
CA LYS A 94 -19.74 -9.03 -24.88
C LYS A 94 -18.61 -9.09 -25.91
N GLU A 95 -18.48 -8.08 -26.77
CA GLU A 95 -17.45 -7.95 -27.80
C GLU A 95 -16.23 -7.16 -27.29
N ASP A 96 -16.43 -6.17 -26.40
CA ASP A 96 -15.40 -5.37 -25.74
C ASP A 96 -15.40 -5.57 -24.21
N ARG A 97 -14.54 -6.50 -23.75
CA ARG A 97 -14.40 -6.85 -22.32
C ARG A 97 -13.88 -5.70 -21.46
N THR A 98 -13.08 -4.79 -22.02
CA THR A 98 -12.58 -3.60 -21.31
C THR A 98 -13.73 -2.64 -21.01
N PHE A 99 -14.56 -2.38 -22.02
CA PHE A 99 -15.79 -1.59 -21.89
C PHE A 99 -16.78 -2.23 -20.91
N LEU A 100 -16.95 -3.56 -20.96
CA LEU A 100 -17.78 -4.31 -20.01
C LEU A 100 -17.34 -4.16 -18.56
N LEU A 101 -16.05 -4.37 -18.27
CA LEU A 101 -15.54 -4.25 -16.91
C LEU A 101 -15.66 -2.81 -16.37
N TYR A 102 -15.40 -1.82 -17.22
CA TYR A 102 -15.52 -0.41 -16.85
C TYR A 102 -16.97 -0.01 -16.55
N PHE A 103 -17.91 -0.37 -17.43
CA PHE A 103 -19.33 -0.08 -17.23
C PHE A 103 -19.88 -0.80 -15.99
N TYR A 104 -19.47 -2.06 -15.78
CA TYR A 104 -19.81 -2.83 -14.59
C TYR A 104 -19.35 -2.12 -13.31
N GLN A 105 -18.09 -1.68 -13.25
CA GLN A 105 -17.55 -0.96 -12.09
C GLN A 105 -18.32 0.34 -11.84
N GLN A 106 -18.63 1.10 -12.89
CA GLN A 106 -19.42 2.33 -12.79
C GLN A 106 -20.80 2.08 -12.16
N VAL A 107 -21.59 1.17 -12.73
CA VAL A 107 -22.95 0.86 -12.25
C VAL A 107 -22.92 0.27 -10.85
N ARG A 108 -21.94 -0.59 -10.54
CA ARG A 108 -21.72 -1.14 -9.19
C ARG A 108 -21.39 -0.04 -8.16
N CYS A 109 -20.55 0.93 -8.52
CA CYS A 109 -20.24 2.07 -7.65
C CYS A 109 -21.50 2.93 -7.38
N ASP A 110 -22.30 3.20 -8.41
CA ASP A 110 -23.54 3.97 -8.26
C ASP A 110 -24.56 3.21 -7.39
N TYR A 111 -24.69 1.90 -7.58
CA TYR A 111 -25.48 1.00 -6.73
C TYR A 111 -25.04 1.10 -5.26
N MET A 112 -23.76 0.87 -4.97
CA MET A 112 -23.23 0.89 -3.59
C MET A 112 -23.40 2.24 -2.91
N GLN A 113 -23.29 3.35 -3.65
CA GLN A 113 -23.39 4.70 -3.10
C GLN A 113 -24.85 5.16 -2.88
N HIS A 114 -25.76 4.87 -3.82
CA HIS A 114 -27.08 5.53 -3.85
C HIS A 114 -28.28 4.59 -3.71
N HIS A 115 -28.10 3.28 -3.90
CA HIS A 115 -29.22 2.31 -3.99
C HIS A 115 -29.09 1.07 -3.10
N ALA A 116 -27.89 0.71 -2.63
CA ALA A 116 -27.69 -0.52 -1.86
C ALA A 116 -28.42 -0.53 -0.50
N SER A 117 -28.76 0.63 0.06
CA SER A 117 -29.63 0.75 1.24
C SER A 117 -31.14 0.72 0.93
N LYS A 118 -31.53 0.76 -0.35
CA LYS A 118 -32.92 0.84 -0.84
C LYS A 118 -33.43 -0.45 -1.48
N VAL A 119 -32.53 -1.31 -1.97
CA VAL A 119 -32.87 -2.65 -2.48
C VAL A 119 -33.27 -3.61 -1.34
N SER A 120 -33.95 -4.71 -1.68
CA SER A 120 -34.26 -5.76 -0.71
C SER A 120 -33.00 -6.50 -0.24
N ASP A 121 -33.04 -7.05 0.99
CA ASP A 121 -31.93 -7.86 1.54
C ASP A 121 -31.57 -9.04 0.61
N GLY A 122 -32.57 -9.65 -0.05
CA GLY A 122 -32.36 -10.71 -1.03
C GLY A 122 -31.57 -10.25 -2.26
N MET A 123 -31.96 -9.12 -2.85
CA MET A 123 -31.23 -8.55 -3.99
C MET A 123 -29.82 -8.10 -3.60
N ALA A 124 -29.65 -7.48 -2.43
CA ALA A 124 -28.33 -7.11 -1.91
C ALA A 124 -27.41 -8.33 -1.71
N LEU A 125 -27.95 -9.45 -1.23
CA LEU A 125 -27.21 -10.72 -1.13
C LEU A 125 -26.82 -11.26 -2.50
N GLN A 126 -27.72 -11.24 -3.49
CA GLN A 126 -27.43 -11.69 -4.84
C GLN A 126 -26.33 -10.86 -5.51
N LEU A 127 -26.48 -9.54 -5.51
CA LEU A 127 -25.52 -8.60 -6.12
C LEU A 127 -24.14 -8.68 -5.46
N GLY A 128 -24.07 -8.80 -4.13
CA GLY A 128 -22.82 -8.99 -3.40
C GLY A 128 -22.16 -10.35 -3.68
N CYS A 129 -22.93 -11.44 -3.75
CA CYS A 129 -22.39 -12.77 -4.11
C CYS A 129 -21.87 -12.82 -5.56
N LEU A 130 -22.53 -12.14 -6.50
CA LEU A 130 -22.06 -11.99 -7.87
C LEU A 130 -20.71 -11.25 -7.93
N GLU A 131 -20.53 -10.18 -7.15
CA GLU A 131 -19.23 -9.51 -7.07
C GLU A 131 -18.17 -10.39 -6.40
N ILE A 132 -18.47 -11.14 -5.33
CA ILE A 132 -17.50 -12.05 -4.72
C ILE A 132 -17.01 -13.09 -5.76
N ARG A 133 -17.94 -13.65 -6.56
CA ARG A 133 -17.60 -14.61 -7.63
C ARG A 133 -16.76 -13.95 -8.75
N ARG A 134 -17.09 -12.73 -9.15
CA ARG A 134 -16.36 -11.96 -10.18
C ARG A 134 -14.95 -11.58 -9.69
N PHE A 135 -14.86 -11.03 -8.49
CA PHE A 135 -13.63 -10.52 -7.89
C PHE A 135 -12.63 -11.67 -7.63
N TYR A 136 -13.10 -12.77 -7.02
CA TYR A 136 -12.30 -13.96 -6.74
C TYR A 136 -12.51 -15.04 -7.82
N LYS A 137 -12.34 -14.68 -9.10
CA LYS A 137 -12.60 -15.58 -10.25
C LYS A 137 -11.80 -16.89 -10.29
N ASP A 138 -10.67 -16.97 -9.58
CA ASP A 138 -9.84 -18.18 -9.49
C ASP A 138 -10.22 -19.07 -8.28
N MET A 139 -11.07 -18.59 -7.36
CA MET A 139 -11.58 -19.39 -6.25
C MET A 139 -12.49 -20.51 -6.75
N ASN A 140 -12.40 -21.70 -6.16
CA ASN A 140 -13.24 -22.82 -6.54
C ASN A 140 -14.72 -22.62 -6.11
N ALA A 141 -15.63 -23.42 -6.65
CA ALA A 141 -17.08 -23.30 -6.43
C ALA A 141 -17.51 -23.48 -4.96
N LYS A 142 -16.75 -24.25 -4.17
CA LYS A 142 -16.98 -24.50 -2.74
C LYS A 142 -16.11 -23.64 -1.83
N GLY A 143 -15.37 -22.67 -2.38
CA GLY A 143 -14.37 -21.90 -1.64
C GLY A 143 -14.91 -21.24 -0.37
N LEU A 144 -16.15 -20.72 -0.39
CA LEU A 144 -16.78 -20.10 0.78
C LEU A 144 -17.42 -21.09 1.78
N GLU A 145 -17.52 -22.39 1.47
CA GLU A 145 -17.97 -23.40 2.44
C GLU A 145 -16.94 -23.60 3.55
N LYS A 146 -15.64 -23.43 3.23
CA LYS A 146 -14.55 -23.53 4.20
C LYS A 146 -14.56 -22.36 5.18
N LYS A 147 -14.50 -22.68 6.48
CA LYS A 147 -14.57 -21.69 7.56
C LYS A 147 -13.46 -20.64 7.47
N SER A 148 -12.19 -21.04 7.30
CA SER A 148 -11.06 -20.10 7.23
C SER A 148 -11.12 -19.18 6.01
N ASN A 149 -11.53 -19.71 4.86
CA ASN A 149 -11.80 -18.92 3.66
C ASN A 149 -12.89 -17.85 3.89
N PHE A 150 -13.98 -18.18 4.60
CA PHE A 150 -15.01 -17.20 4.95
C PHE A 150 -14.54 -16.22 6.05
N ASP A 151 -13.85 -16.70 7.08
CA ASP A 151 -13.33 -15.87 8.17
C ASP A 151 -12.37 -14.79 7.61
N LEU A 152 -11.57 -15.11 6.59
CA LEU A 152 -10.71 -14.16 5.87
C LEU A 152 -11.52 -13.10 5.11
N LEU A 153 -12.59 -13.50 4.42
CA LEU A 153 -13.49 -12.56 3.74
C LEU A 153 -14.20 -11.62 4.74
N GLU A 154 -14.61 -12.14 5.90
CA GLU A 154 -15.37 -11.40 6.90
C GLU A 154 -14.51 -10.43 7.71
N LYS A 155 -13.32 -10.87 8.16
CA LYS A 155 -12.46 -10.11 9.08
C LYS A 155 -11.41 -9.27 8.36
N ASP A 156 -10.75 -9.85 7.37
CA ASP A 156 -9.54 -9.25 6.80
C ASP A 156 -9.88 -8.40 5.56
N VAL A 157 -10.83 -8.85 4.74
CA VAL A 157 -11.26 -8.14 3.53
C VAL A 157 -12.35 -7.10 3.82
N GLY A 158 -13.26 -7.40 4.75
CA GLY A 158 -14.46 -6.63 5.03
C GLY A 158 -15.64 -7.03 4.14
N LEU A 159 -16.77 -7.39 4.76
CA LEU A 159 -18.02 -7.66 4.03
C LEU A 159 -18.62 -6.40 3.41
N ASP A 160 -18.33 -5.22 3.94
CA ASP A 160 -18.85 -3.92 3.48
C ASP A 160 -18.31 -3.50 2.11
N LEU A 161 -17.23 -4.13 1.64
CA LEU A 161 -16.79 -4.04 0.25
C LEU A 161 -17.83 -4.62 -0.74
N PHE A 162 -18.59 -5.65 -0.33
CA PHE A 162 -19.51 -6.42 -1.19
C PHE A 162 -20.98 -6.19 -0.88
N PHE A 163 -21.30 -5.88 0.38
CA PHE A 163 -22.67 -5.77 0.89
C PHE A 163 -22.88 -4.41 1.57
N PRO A 164 -24.09 -3.83 1.52
CA PRO A 164 -24.38 -2.59 2.23
C PRO A 164 -24.27 -2.79 3.75
N LYS A 165 -23.66 -1.83 4.46
CA LYS A 165 -23.54 -1.86 5.93
C LYS A 165 -24.87 -2.13 6.63
N SER A 166 -25.95 -1.54 6.13
CA SER A 166 -27.29 -1.76 6.70
C SER A 166 -27.76 -3.23 6.65
N LEU A 167 -27.32 -4.04 5.69
CA LEU A 167 -27.59 -5.49 5.67
C LEU A 167 -26.74 -6.22 6.71
N ILE A 168 -25.47 -5.83 6.83
CA ILE A 168 -24.50 -6.42 7.77
C ILE A 168 -24.96 -6.16 9.21
N ASP A 169 -25.28 -4.91 9.54
CA ASP A 169 -25.66 -4.47 10.88
C ASP A 169 -27.02 -5.05 11.33
N ARG A 170 -27.94 -5.32 10.39
CA ARG A 170 -29.25 -5.93 10.68
C ARG A 170 -29.19 -7.41 11.00
N MET A 171 -28.19 -8.14 10.49
CA MET A 171 -28.15 -9.60 10.57
C MET A 171 -27.10 -10.11 11.56
N LYS A 172 -27.44 -11.15 12.34
CA LYS A 172 -26.45 -11.81 13.19
C LYS A 172 -25.36 -12.45 12.32
N PRO A 173 -24.05 -12.34 12.63
CA PRO A 173 -22.97 -12.81 11.75
C PRO A 173 -23.11 -14.28 11.28
N LYS A 174 -23.51 -15.19 12.18
CA LYS A 174 -23.77 -16.60 11.84
C LYS A 174 -24.91 -16.80 10.83
N GLN A 175 -25.93 -15.94 10.87
CA GLN A 175 -27.06 -15.96 9.93
C GLN A 175 -26.65 -15.38 8.58
N LEU A 176 -25.99 -14.22 8.58
CA LEU A 176 -25.47 -13.57 7.38
C LEU A 176 -24.51 -14.49 6.62
N ARG A 177 -23.54 -15.11 7.32
CA ARG A 177 -22.63 -16.12 6.76
C ARG A 177 -23.38 -17.24 6.04
N LYS A 178 -24.40 -17.82 6.67
CA LYS A 178 -25.19 -18.90 6.07
C LYS A 178 -25.92 -18.44 4.81
N LEU A 179 -26.50 -17.23 4.82
CA LEU A 179 -27.18 -16.66 3.65
C LEU A 179 -26.22 -16.38 2.49
N ILE A 180 -25.03 -15.82 2.77
CA ILE A 180 -23.99 -15.59 1.76
C ILE A 180 -23.53 -16.93 1.15
N GLN A 181 -23.23 -17.94 1.99
CA GLN A 181 -22.84 -19.27 1.52
C GLN A 181 -23.93 -19.92 0.63
N GLN A 182 -25.20 -19.85 1.04
CA GLN A 182 -26.32 -20.41 0.28
C GLN A 182 -26.58 -19.67 -1.04
N THR A 183 -26.45 -18.34 -1.05
CA THR A 183 -26.66 -17.52 -2.25
C THR A 183 -25.50 -17.66 -3.23
N PHE A 184 -24.25 -17.71 -2.74
CA PHE A 184 -23.06 -17.88 -3.57
C PHE A 184 -23.07 -19.17 -4.39
N GLN A 185 -23.61 -20.27 -3.87
CA GLN A 185 -23.71 -21.54 -4.61
C GLN A 185 -24.51 -21.44 -5.92
N GLN A 186 -25.43 -20.47 -6.04
CA GLN A 186 -26.18 -20.23 -7.29
C GLN A 186 -25.30 -19.65 -8.40
N TYR A 187 -24.20 -18.99 -8.03
CA TYR A 187 -23.29 -18.28 -8.94
C TYR A 187 -21.89 -18.90 -9.00
N ALA A 188 -21.62 -19.92 -8.19
CA ALA A 188 -20.29 -20.45 -7.94
C ALA A 188 -19.52 -20.94 -9.19
N LEU A 189 -20.23 -21.28 -10.27
CA LEU A 189 -19.68 -21.74 -11.56
C LEU A 189 -19.61 -20.65 -12.64
N LEU A 190 -20.14 -19.44 -12.39
CA LEU A 190 -20.13 -18.35 -13.36
C LEU A 190 -18.72 -17.77 -13.54
N LYS A 191 -18.38 -17.44 -14.79
CA LYS A 191 -17.17 -16.70 -15.15
C LYS A 191 -17.33 -15.21 -14.89
N GLU A 192 -16.21 -14.49 -14.88
CA GLU A 192 -16.14 -13.04 -14.65
C GLU A 192 -17.16 -12.24 -15.48
N ASP A 193 -17.21 -12.48 -16.79
CA ASP A 193 -18.10 -11.76 -17.72
C ASP A 193 -19.58 -12.17 -17.53
N GLU A 194 -19.83 -13.44 -17.21
CA GLU A 194 -21.17 -13.98 -16.90
C GLU A 194 -21.72 -13.37 -15.60
N CYS A 195 -20.88 -13.16 -14.58
CA CYS A 195 -21.24 -12.45 -13.35
C CYS A 195 -21.62 -10.98 -13.60
N MET A 196 -20.88 -10.28 -14.47
CA MET A 196 -21.16 -8.87 -14.79
C MET A 196 -22.49 -8.73 -15.54
N ILE A 197 -22.75 -9.59 -16.52
CA ILE A 197 -24.07 -9.64 -17.20
C ILE A 197 -25.18 -9.98 -16.20
N LYS A 198 -24.98 -10.98 -15.33
CA LYS A 198 -26.01 -11.37 -14.36
C LYS A 198 -26.31 -10.29 -13.32
N PHE A 199 -25.31 -9.48 -12.95
CA PHE A 199 -25.49 -8.31 -12.11
C PHE A 199 -26.35 -7.24 -12.80
N PHE A 200 -26.12 -6.97 -14.10
CA PHE A 200 -26.96 -6.04 -14.86
C PHE A 200 -28.41 -6.53 -14.97
N GLU A 201 -28.63 -7.84 -15.20
CA GLU A 201 -29.97 -8.43 -15.19
C GLU A 201 -30.66 -8.21 -13.83
N THR A 202 -30.03 -8.62 -12.73
CA THR A 202 -30.64 -8.54 -11.39
C THR A 202 -30.80 -7.10 -10.89
N TYR A 203 -29.85 -6.20 -11.15
CA TYR A 203 -30.00 -4.79 -10.73
C TYR A 203 -30.96 -4.01 -11.63
N GLY A 204 -31.08 -4.39 -12.91
CA GLY A 204 -32.01 -3.80 -13.87
C GLY A 204 -33.48 -3.99 -13.51
N GLU A 205 -33.82 -5.00 -12.70
CA GLU A 205 -35.17 -5.18 -12.14
C GLU A 205 -35.56 -4.04 -11.16
N PHE A 206 -34.58 -3.32 -10.60
CA PHE A 206 -34.78 -2.25 -9.63
C PHE A 206 -34.44 -0.85 -10.17
N SER A 207 -33.49 -0.73 -11.11
CA SER A 207 -33.00 0.57 -11.58
C SER A 207 -32.61 0.55 -13.06
N ASN A 208 -33.17 1.48 -13.84
CA ASN A 208 -32.77 1.74 -15.22
C ASN A 208 -31.46 2.55 -15.24
N PHE A 209 -30.32 1.87 -15.05
CA PHE A 209 -28.98 2.49 -15.13
C PHE A 209 -28.57 2.86 -16.57
N ASP A 210 -29.41 2.58 -17.58
CA ASP A 210 -29.27 2.98 -18.97
C ASP A 210 -29.99 4.30 -19.32
N GLU A 211 -30.68 4.93 -18.37
CA GLU A 211 -31.55 6.09 -18.58
C GLU A 211 -31.30 7.22 -17.55
N GLU A 212 -31.18 8.47 -17.98
CA GLU A 212 -31.18 9.65 -17.11
C GLU A 212 -32.58 10.30 -17.08
N ILE A 213 -33.02 10.74 -15.90
CA ILE A 213 -34.36 11.30 -15.66
C ILE A 213 -34.26 12.75 -15.22
N PHE A 214 -34.98 13.64 -15.91
CA PHE A 214 -34.97 15.08 -15.68
C PHE A 214 -36.39 15.61 -15.41
N PRO A 215 -36.71 16.04 -14.17
CA PRO A 215 -37.92 16.78 -13.88
C PRO A 215 -37.92 18.14 -14.59
N CYS A 216 -38.94 18.42 -15.42
CA CYS A 216 -39.00 19.62 -16.25
C CYS A 216 -40.43 20.05 -16.60
N ASP A 217 -40.58 21.26 -17.15
CA ASP A 217 -41.85 21.77 -17.68
C ASP A 217 -41.81 21.71 -19.23
N LEU A 218 -42.68 20.94 -19.88
CA LEU A 218 -42.87 21.01 -21.34
C LEU A 218 -43.70 22.25 -21.70
N VAL A 219 -43.22 23.05 -22.66
CA VAL A 219 -43.83 24.34 -23.01
C VAL A 219 -44.41 24.30 -24.42
N GLN A 220 -45.72 24.17 -24.55
CA GLN A 220 -46.44 24.17 -25.84
C GLN A 220 -47.69 25.07 -25.77
N GLY A 221 -47.46 26.37 -25.57
CA GLY A 221 -48.51 27.37 -25.31
C GLY A 221 -49.04 27.37 -23.87
N TRP A 222 -48.92 26.25 -23.18
CA TRP A 222 -49.10 26.05 -21.74
C TRP A 222 -47.94 25.19 -21.21
N SER A 223 -47.69 25.25 -19.90
CA SER A 223 -46.61 24.49 -19.24
C SER A 223 -47.17 23.23 -18.57
N LEU A 224 -46.55 22.07 -18.84
CA LEU A 224 -46.88 20.79 -18.23
C LEU A 224 -45.65 20.21 -17.52
N ALA A 225 -45.71 20.05 -16.20
CA ALA A 225 -44.64 19.41 -15.42
C ALA A 225 -44.59 17.89 -15.68
N VAL A 226 -43.41 17.35 -15.97
CA VAL A 226 -43.17 15.95 -16.35
C VAL A 226 -41.80 15.45 -15.87
N ASP A 227 -41.62 14.14 -15.83
CA ASP A 227 -40.29 13.53 -15.91
C ASP A 227 -39.94 13.29 -17.39
N LEU A 228 -38.83 13.85 -17.87
CA LEU A 228 -38.26 13.49 -19.16
C LEU A 228 -37.22 12.37 -18.96
N VAL A 229 -37.40 11.25 -19.66
CA VAL A 229 -36.53 10.07 -19.58
C VAL A 229 -35.71 9.99 -20.87
N ILE A 230 -34.40 10.17 -20.76
CA ILE A 230 -33.47 10.17 -21.90
C ILE A 230 -32.53 8.97 -21.77
N GLY A 231 -32.44 8.16 -22.83
CA GLY A 231 -31.58 6.98 -22.87
C GLY A 231 -31.55 6.34 -24.26
N PRO A 232 -31.05 5.12 -24.44
CA PRO A 232 -30.89 4.47 -25.75
C PRO A 232 -32.16 4.40 -26.60
N LYS A 233 -33.34 4.42 -25.96
CA LYS A 233 -34.67 4.33 -26.56
C LYS A 233 -35.24 5.70 -26.98
N GLY A 234 -34.41 6.75 -27.04
CA GLY A 234 -34.81 8.12 -27.38
C GLY A 234 -35.32 8.92 -26.19
N ILE A 235 -35.89 10.09 -26.49
CA ILE A 235 -36.46 11.03 -25.53
C ILE A 235 -37.92 10.62 -25.26
N ARG A 236 -38.23 10.28 -24.02
CA ARG A 236 -39.57 9.85 -23.56
C ARG A 236 -40.09 10.73 -22.43
N GLN A 237 -41.41 10.77 -22.27
CA GLN A 237 -42.12 11.47 -21.20
C GLN A 237 -42.73 10.46 -20.23
N ARG A 238 -42.66 10.76 -18.93
CA ARG A 238 -43.36 10.05 -17.87
C ARG A 238 -44.13 11.04 -16.99
N THR A 239 -45.38 10.73 -16.66
CA THR A 239 -46.26 11.64 -15.89
C THR A 239 -46.43 11.24 -14.43
N LYS A 240 -46.17 9.98 -14.09
CA LYS A 240 -46.07 9.43 -12.72
C LYS A 240 -44.94 8.40 -12.67
N THR A 241 -44.27 8.24 -11.53
CA THR A 241 -43.09 7.36 -11.37
C THR A 241 -43.27 5.95 -11.95
N ASP A 242 -44.46 5.36 -11.76
CA ASP A 242 -44.78 3.99 -12.18
C ASP A 242 -45.49 3.90 -13.55
N SER A 243 -45.62 5.02 -14.28
CA SER A 243 -46.26 5.06 -15.60
C SER A 243 -45.30 4.69 -16.73
N ILE A 244 -45.82 4.00 -17.76
CA ILE A 244 -45.07 3.67 -18.98
C ILE A 244 -44.66 4.97 -19.68
N ALA A 245 -43.36 5.11 -19.96
CA ALA A 245 -42.83 6.30 -20.61
C ALA A 245 -43.17 6.33 -22.11
N VAL A 246 -43.77 7.42 -22.58
CA VAL A 246 -44.23 7.61 -23.97
C VAL A 246 -43.14 8.28 -24.79
N CYS A 247 -42.85 7.79 -26.01
CA CYS A 247 -41.84 8.40 -26.88
C CYS A 247 -42.28 9.76 -27.40
N LEU A 248 -41.41 10.76 -27.29
CA LEU A 248 -41.59 12.10 -27.85
C LEU A 248 -40.72 12.35 -29.08
N ALA A 249 -39.47 11.87 -29.07
CA ALA A 249 -38.54 12.05 -30.18
C ALA A 249 -37.44 10.98 -30.20
N GLU A 250 -37.09 10.52 -31.40
CA GLU A 250 -35.86 9.76 -31.64
C GLU A 250 -34.70 10.72 -31.95
N PHE A 251 -33.50 10.40 -31.47
CA PHE A 251 -32.30 11.21 -31.71
C PHE A 251 -31.99 11.43 -33.21
N ARG A 252 -32.39 10.49 -34.09
CA ARG A 252 -32.25 10.61 -35.54
C ARG A 252 -33.02 11.78 -36.14
N GLN A 253 -34.08 12.23 -35.47
CA GLN A 253 -34.95 13.32 -35.92
C GLN A 253 -34.43 14.69 -35.45
N ILE A 254 -33.43 14.74 -34.56
CA ILE A 254 -32.93 15.99 -33.97
C ILE A 254 -32.01 16.71 -34.97
N ARG A 255 -32.25 18.01 -35.17
CA ARG A 255 -31.54 18.84 -36.13
C ARG A 255 -30.70 19.94 -35.48
N SER A 256 -31.16 20.55 -34.39
CA SER A 256 -30.33 21.44 -33.56
C SER A 256 -30.83 21.51 -32.11
N ILE A 257 -29.92 21.89 -31.21
CA ILE A 257 -30.18 22.09 -29.78
C ILE A 257 -29.75 23.52 -29.41
N LYS A 258 -30.63 24.28 -28.77
CA LYS A 258 -30.38 25.66 -28.30
C LYS A 258 -30.89 25.78 -26.86
N TYR A 259 -30.29 26.62 -26.03
CA TYR A 259 -30.84 26.94 -24.71
C TYR A 259 -30.64 28.41 -24.35
N ASN A 260 -31.66 29.00 -23.74
CA ASN A 260 -31.69 30.41 -23.37
C ASN A 260 -32.11 30.54 -21.89
N THR A 261 -31.27 31.17 -21.08
CA THR A 261 -31.59 31.48 -19.66
C THR A 261 -32.64 32.59 -19.59
N GLN A 262 -33.63 32.41 -18.72
CA GLN A 262 -34.73 33.34 -18.47
C GLN A 262 -34.45 34.22 -17.25
N ARG A 263 -35.22 35.32 -17.12
CA ARG A 263 -35.01 36.33 -16.04
C ARG A 263 -35.37 35.83 -14.64
N ASP A 264 -36.06 34.71 -14.52
CA ASP A 264 -36.41 34.03 -13.26
C ASP A 264 -35.36 32.98 -12.83
N GLY A 265 -34.26 32.83 -13.59
CA GLY A 265 -33.21 31.83 -13.34
C GLY A 265 -33.48 30.46 -13.98
N LYS A 266 -34.69 30.19 -14.48
CA LYS A 266 -34.97 29.00 -15.28
C LYS A 266 -34.24 29.08 -16.63
N THR A 267 -34.09 27.96 -17.31
CA THR A 267 -33.53 27.92 -18.67
C THR A 267 -34.46 27.15 -19.60
N LEU A 268 -34.68 27.69 -20.80
CA LEU A 268 -35.50 27.09 -21.84
C LEU A 268 -34.61 26.41 -22.88
N LEU A 269 -34.65 25.09 -22.91
CA LEU A 269 -34.03 24.24 -23.93
C LEU A 269 -35.00 24.10 -25.11
N LEU A 270 -34.50 24.33 -26.33
CA LEU A 270 -35.22 24.31 -27.59
C LEU A 270 -34.57 23.28 -28.51
N ILE A 271 -35.32 22.26 -28.90
CA ILE A 271 -34.85 21.16 -29.76
C ILE A 271 -35.61 21.23 -31.08
N GLU A 272 -34.89 21.44 -32.18
CA GLU A 272 -35.46 21.40 -33.52
C GLU A 272 -35.56 19.94 -33.99
N ILE A 273 -36.79 19.49 -34.24
CA ILE A 273 -37.11 18.13 -34.69
C ILE A 273 -37.55 18.17 -36.15
N GLU A 274 -37.01 17.26 -36.97
CA GLU A 274 -37.38 17.11 -38.37
C GLU A 274 -38.89 16.84 -38.54
N GLY A 275 -39.52 17.60 -39.44
CA GLY A 275 -40.96 17.53 -39.71
C GLY A 275 -41.85 18.25 -38.68
N ALA A 276 -41.31 18.70 -37.55
CA ALA A 276 -42.06 19.49 -36.58
C ALA A 276 -42.19 20.96 -37.02
N LYS A 277 -43.40 21.54 -36.89
CA LYS A 277 -43.66 22.96 -37.23
C LYS A 277 -43.14 23.97 -36.20
N GLN A 278 -42.85 23.51 -34.98
CA GLN A 278 -42.35 24.31 -33.87
C GLN A 278 -41.28 23.50 -33.11
N PRO A 279 -40.27 24.15 -32.51
CA PRO A 279 -39.26 23.47 -31.72
C PRO A 279 -39.86 22.86 -30.45
N PHE A 280 -39.41 21.65 -30.11
CA PHE A 280 -39.76 21.01 -28.86
C PHE A 280 -39.09 21.76 -27.70
N SER A 281 -39.91 22.38 -26.84
CA SER A 281 -39.47 23.38 -25.87
C SER A 281 -39.63 22.85 -24.44
N ILE A 282 -38.54 22.87 -23.68
CA ILE A 282 -38.44 22.30 -22.33
C ILE A 282 -37.88 23.36 -21.38
N SER A 283 -38.60 23.70 -20.33
CA SER A 283 -38.16 24.61 -19.26
C SER A 283 -37.61 23.81 -18.08
N VAL A 284 -36.41 24.17 -17.62
CA VAL A 284 -35.71 23.52 -16.49
C VAL A 284 -35.27 24.52 -15.44
N ALA A 285 -35.06 24.03 -14.21
CA ALA A 285 -34.82 24.87 -13.04
C ALA A 285 -33.49 25.67 -13.04
N SER A 286 -32.49 25.26 -13.83
CA SER A 286 -31.20 25.95 -13.90
C SER A 286 -30.49 25.75 -15.23
N LEU A 287 -29.52 26.61 -15.53
CA LEU A 287 -28.65 26.49 -16.71
C LEU A 287 -27.87 25.17 -16.70
N ALA A 288 -27.32 24.76 -15.55
CA ALA A 288 -26.57 23.51 -15.41
C ALA A 288 -27.40 22.28 -15.81
N ILE A 289 -28.70 22.23 -15.47
CA ILE A 289 -29.59 21.14 -15.91
C ILE A 289 -29.78 21.19 -17.43
N ALA A 290 -29.95 22.37 -18.02
CA ALA A 290 -30.11 22.51 -19.47
C ALA A 290 -28.84 22.06 -20.23
N GLU A 291 -27.65 22.40 -19.73
CA GLU A 291 -26.37 21.98 -20.30
C GLU A 291 -26.15 20.47 -20.15
N ASN A 292 -26.43 19.91 -18.97
CA ASN A 292 -26.37 18.47 -18.72
C ASN A 292 -27.31 17.68 -19.64
N MET A 293 -28.51 18.20 -19.92
CA MET A 293 -29.46 17.61 -20.88
C MET A 293 -28.99 17.78 -22.33
N ALA A 294 -28.48 18.96 -22.70
CA ALA A 294 -28.00 19.25 -24.05
C ALA A 294 -26.82 18.34 -24.42
N ASP A 295 -25.83 18.17 -23.53
CA ASP A 295 -24.72 17.24 -23.74
C ASP A 295 -25.19 15.79 -23.90
N LEU A 296 -26.16 15.34 -23.10
CA LEU A 296 -26.69 13.97 -23.19
C LEU A 296 -27.31 13.70 -24.56
N ILE A 297 -28.20 14.60 -25.00
CA ILE A 297 -28.91 14.51 -26.27
C ILE A 297 -27.93 14.63 -27.44
N ASP A 298 -26.99 15.57 -27.38
CA ASP A 298 -25.95 15.77 -28.39
C ASP A 298 -25.03 14.55 -28.52
N GLY A 299 -24.57 14.00 -27.40
CA GLY A 299 -23.73 12.79 -27.38
C GLY A 299 -24.44 11.57 -27.96
N TYR A 300 -25.74 11.37 -27.67
CA TYR A 300 -26.54 10.36 -28.35
C TYR A 300 -26.66 10.60 -29.87
N CYS A 301 -26.82 11.85 -30.30
CA CYS A 301 -26.86 12.21 -31.73
C CYS A 301 -25.50 11.96 -32.42
N ARG A 302 -24.39 12.33 -31.78
CA ARG A 302 -23.01 12.06 -32.25
C ARG A 302 -22.73 10.57 -32.37
N LEU A 303 -23.07 9.79 -31.33
CA LEU A 303 -22.90 8.34 -31.28
C LEU A 303 -23.70 7.60 -32.36
N LEU A 304 -24.94 8.04 -32.65
CA LEU A 304 -25.80 7.41 -33.66
C LEU A 304 -25.44 7.79 -35.10
N ASN A 305 -24.93 9.00 -35.32
CA ASN A 305 -24.53 9.48 -36.65
C ASN A 305 -23.04 9.22 -36.96
N HIS A 306 -22.29 8.61 -36.03
CA HIS A 306 -20.85 8.36 -36.14
C HIS A 306 -20.04 9.62 -36.51
N THR A 307 -20.32 10.72 -35.80
CA THR A 307 -19.70 12.03 -36.04
C THR A 307 -19.30 12.71 -34.73
N ASP A 308 -18.22 13.48 -34.75
CA ASP A 308 -17.81 14.34 -33.64
C ASP A 308 -18.52 15.72 -33.66
N SER A 309 -19.28 16.04 -34.71
CA SER A 309 -19.93 17.33 -34.88
C SER A 309 -21.09 17.55 -33.91
N SER A 310 -20.99 18.55 -33.02
CA SER A 310 -22.10 18.92 -32.13
C SER A 310 -23.24 19.66 -32.84
N LEU A 311 -24.47 19.31 -32.46
CA LEU A 311 -25.73 19.95 -32.84
C LEU A 311 -26.11 21.13 -31.92
N ILE A 312 -25.33 21.39 -30.86
CA ILE A 312 -25.55 22.52 -29.95
C ILE A 312 -25.15 23.82 -30.65
N ALA A 313 -26.09 24.77 -30.70
CA ALA A 313 -25.91 26.08 -31.31
C ALA A 313 -25.75 27.16 -30.23
N GLY A 314 -24.51 27.53 -29.92
CA GLY A 314 -24.16 28.57 -28.95
C GLY A 314 -23.71 29.91 -29.58
N PRO A 315 -23.78 31.03 -28.83
CA PRO A 315 -23.40 32.36 -29.32
C PRO A 315 -21.89 32.56 -29.55
N ASN A 316 -21.02 31.71 -28.99
CA ASN A 316 -19.56 31.84 -29.04
C ASN A 316 -18.86 30.95 -30.09
N LYS A 317 -19.50 30.61 -31.22
CA LYS A 317 -18.78 30.02 -32.37
C LYS A 317 -17.93 31.08 -33.09
N ILE A 318 -16.84 31.51 -32.45
CA ILE A 318 -15.69 32.05 -33.20
C ILE A 318 -15.21 30.91 -34.10
N LYS A 319 -15.25 31.11 -35.42
CA LYS A 319 -14.73 30.14 -36.38
C LYS A 319 -13.24 29.95 -36.14
N SER A 320 -12.83 28.84 -35.53
CA SER A 320 -11.45 28.40 -35.60
C SER A 320 -11.10 28.17 -37.09
N PRO A 321 -9.88 28.56 -37.54
CA PRO A 321 -9.50 28.36 -38.93
C PRO A 321 -9.51 26.86 -39.27
N GLN A 322 -9.80 26.53 -40.53
CA GLN A 322 -9.56 25.20 -41.08
C GLN A 322 -8.04 24.95 -41.15
N GLY A 323 -7.47 24.54 -40.02
CA GLY A 323 -6.08 24.14 -39.88
C GLY A 323 -6.03 22.90 -38.99
N LYS A 324 -5.51 21.79 -39.53
CA LYS A 324 -5.15 20.62 -38.71
C LYS A 324 -4.14 21.10 -37.66
N LEU A 325 -4.54 21.24 -36.40
CA LEU A 325 -3.57 21.47 -35.34
C LEU A 325 -2.70 20.21 -35.24
N GLN A 326 -1.44 20.39 -35.62
CA GLN A 326 -0.44 19.34 -35.67
C GLN A 326 -0.18 18.84 -34.24
N PHE A 327 -0.24 17.52 -34.05
CA PHE A 327 -0.10 16.87 -32.74
C PHE A 327 1.25 17.22 -32.10
N MET A 328 1.25 18.20 -31.20
CA MET A 328 2.40 18.52 -30.37
C MET A 328 2.40 17.59 -29.15
N TYR A 329 3.33 16.65 -29.14
CA TYR A 329 3.47 15.64 -28.10
C TYR A 329 3.60 16.27 -26.71
N CYS A 330 2.56 16.15 -25.88
CA CYS A 330 2.69 16.34 -24.44
C CYS A 330 3.12 15.00 -23.83
N MET A 331 4.42 14.87 -23.53
CA MET A 331 4.95 13.65 -22.91
C MET A 331 4.42 13.47 -21.49
N SER A 332 4.28 12.20 -21.09
CA SER A 332 3.92 11.77 -19.75
C SER A 332 4.71 12.50 -18.67
N VAL A 333 4.03 13.25 -17.78
CA VAL A 333 4.64 13.68 -16.52
C VAL A 333 4.87 12.44 -15.67
N ASN A 334 6.14 12.19 -15.39
CA ASN A 334 6.60 10.95 -14.79
C ASN A 334 6.42 10.99 -13.26
N VAL A 335 6.12 9.84 -12.65
CA VAL A 335 6.00 9.71 -11.17
C VAL A 335 7.36 9.92 -10.48
N ASN A 336 8.44 9.92 -11.27
CA ASN A 336 9.84 10.04 -10.86
C ASN A 336 10.15 11.27 -9.99
N THR A 337 9.39 12.36 -10.08
CA THR A 337 9.66 13.59 -9.29
C THR A 337 9.56 13.38 -7.77
N LEU A 338 8.88 12.32 -7.31
CA LEU A 338 8.82 11.92 -5.90
C LEU A 338 9.98 11.00 -5.45
N LEU A 339 10.71 10.38 -6.39
CA LEU A 339 11.85 9.50 -6.12
C LEU A 339 13.20 10.25 -6.04
N THR A 340 13.25 11.53 -6.44
CA THR A 340 14.48 12.35 -6.55
C THR A 340 15.20 12.67 -5.24
N LYS A 341 14.76 12.15 -4.09
CA LYS A 341 15.49 12.25 -2.80
C LYS A 341 16.59 11.20 -2.61
N LEU A 342 16.73 10.23 -3.51
CA LEU A 342 17.85 9.28 -3.53
C LEU A 342 18.90 9.71 -4.57
N LYS A 343 20.11 10.09 -4.13
CA LYS A 343 21.27 10.35 -5.00
C LYS A 343 21.83 9.04 -5.60
N VAL A 344 21.11 8.43 -6.54
CA VAL A 344 21.34 7.03 -6.97
C VAL A 344 21.55 6.84 -8.49
N GLY A 345 21.35 7.88 -9.31
CA GLY A 345 21.52 7.79 -10.76
C GLY A 345 22.93 7.36 -11.21
N LEU A 346 23.04 6.16 -11.78
CA LEU A 346 24.17 5.74 -12.60
C LEU A 346 24.04 6.39 -14.00
N SER A 347 25.16 6.66 -14.67
CA SER A 347 25.15 7.16 -16.05
C SER A 347 25.41 6.03 -17.05
N ARG A 348 24.63 5.99 -18.15
CA ARG A 348 24.73 4.91 -19.16
C ARG A 348 26.15 4.74 -19.73
N LYS A 349 26.90 5.82 -19.87
CA LYS A 349 28.30 5.83 -20.35
C LYS A 349 29.29 5.07 -19.47
N ASP A 350 28.93 4.79 -18.21
CA ASP A 350 29.79 4.07 -17.26
C ASP A 350 29.60 2.55 -17.33
N ILE A 351 28.73 2.05 -18.22
CA ILE A 351 28.41 0.63 -18.42
C ILE A 351 28.72 0.20 -19.84
N ILE A 352 29.56 -0.83 -19.96
CA ILE A 352 29.72 -1.59 -21.20
C ILE A 352 28.75 -2.78 -21.16
N LEU A 353 27.74 -2.78 -22.03
CA LEU A 353 26.95 -3.99 -22.31
C LEU A 353 27.81 -5.00 -23.10
N LYS A 354 27.61 -6.28 -22.80
CA LYS A 354 28.21 -7.41 -23.52
C LYS A 354 27.12 -8.17 -24.28
N ARG A 355 26.79 -9.38 -23.84
CA ARG A 355 25.80 -10.28 -24.45
C ARG A 355 24.47 -10.23 -23.70
N MET A 356 23.38 -10.49 -24.41
CA MET A 356 22.10 -10.82 -23.81
C MET A 356 22.21 -12.17 -23.05
N LEU A 357 21.56 -12.24 -21.89
CA LEU A 357 21.45 -13.43 -21.04
C LEU A 357 20.03 -14.04 -21.07
N GLY A 358 19.01 -13.24 -21.37
CA GLY A 358 17.63 -13.66 -21.54
C GLY A 358 16.65 -12.50 -21.56
N GLU A 359 15.35 -12.80 -21.57
CA GLU A 359 14.25 -11.82 -21.49
C GLU A 359 13.54 -11.94 -20.14
N GLY A 360 13.29 -10.81 -19.47
CA GLY A 360 12.48 -10.70 -18.26
C GLY A 360 11.18 -9.95 -18.50
N PHE A 361 10.30 -9.90 -17.50
CA PHE A 361 8.98 -9.26 -17.62
C PHE A 361 9.02 -7.77 -18.03
N PHE A 362 10.10 -7.08 -17.69
CA PHE A 362 10.30 -5.65 -17.97
C PHE A 362 11.27 -5.36 -19.13
N GLY A 363 11.82 -6.38 -19.79
CA GLY A 363 12.77 -6.21 -20.91
C GLY A 363 13.95 -7.18 -20.90
N GLU A 364 14.93 -6.93 -21.77
CA GLU A 364 16.10 -7.78 -22.00
C GLU A 364 17.14 -7.68 -20.87
N VAL A 365 17.63 -8.84 -20.40
CA VAL A 365 18.67 -8.95 -19.38
C VAL A 365 20.03 -9.15 -20.05
N HIS A 366 21.02 -8.34 -19.66
CA HIS A 366 22.34 -8.31 -20.28
C HIS A 366 23.48 -8.55 -19.27
N GLU A 367 24.56 -9.19 -19.73
CA GLU A 367 25.85 -9.15 -19.06
C GLU A 367 26.52 -7.78 -19.33
N GLY A 368 27.18 -7.19 -18.33
CA GLY A 368 27.88 -5.91 -18.52
C GLY A 368 29.05 -5.70 -17.55
N VAL A 369 29.81 -4.63 -17.77
CA VAL A 369 30.91 -4.19 -16.93
C VAL A 369 30.69 -2.72 -16.55
N TYR A 370 30.65 -2.45 -15.24
CA TYR A 370 30.60 -1.09 -14.69
C TYR A 370 32.03 -0.58 -14.46
N GLN A 371 32.38 0.57 -15.04
CA GLN A 371 33.78 1.02 -15.14
C GLN A 371 34.27 1.87 -13.96
N LYS A 372 33.40 2.21 -12.99
CA LYS A 372 33.75 3.06 -11.83
C LYS A 372 33.69 2.26 -10.52
N LYS A 373 34.29 2.80 -9.45
CA LYS A 373 34.00 2.32 -8.09
C LYS A 373 32.53 2.58 -7.79
N ALA A 374 31.78 1.54 -7.44
CA ALA A 374 30.36 1.64 -7.13
C ALA A 374 30.14 2.26 -5.74
N ILE A 375 29.24 3.25 -5.67
CA ILE A 375 28.56 3.58 -4.42
C ILE A 375 27.43 2.56 -4.29
N ILE A 376 27.59 1.62 -3.36
CA ILE A 376 26.72 0.46 -3.23
C ILE A 376 25.44 0.87 -2.49
N MET A 377 24.27 0.49 -3.01
CA MET A 377 23.00 0.71 -2.32
C MET A 377 22.91 -0.13 -1.04
N LYS A 378 22.54 0.50 0.08
CA LYS A 378 22.53 -0.11 1.43
C LYS A 378 21.20 -0.73 1.87
N ASN A 379 20.15 -0.67 1.05
CA ASN A 379 18.79 -1.00 1.52
C ASN A 379 18.48 -2.51 1.58
N LEU A 380 19.28 -3.35 0.92
CA LEU A 380 19.21 -4.82 0.95
C LEU A 380 20.66 -5.33 0.89
N ASP A 381 21.24 -5.68 2.05
CA ASP A 381 22.61 -6.18 2.15
C ASP A 381 22.63 -7.50 2.93
N HIS A 382 22.72 -8.60 2.19
CA HIS A 382 22.74 -9.96 2.73
C HIS A 382 23.49 -10.89 1.76
N PRO A 383 24.37 -11.80 2.22
CA PRO A 383 25.22 -12.62 1.35
C PRO A 383 24.44 -13.51 0.37
N ASN A 384 23.22 -13.93 0.72
CA ASN A 384 22.34 -14.74 -0.12
C ASN A 384 21.21 -13.94 -0.80
N ILE A 385 21.36 -12.62 -0.98
CA ILE A 385 20.48 -11.78 -1.80
C ILE A 385 21.29 -11.17 -2.94
N VAL A 386 20.70 -11.10 -4.14
CA VAL A 386 21.31 -10.46 -5.32
C VAL A 386 21.40 -8.95 -5.07
N ARG A 387 22.64 -8.46 -4.96
CA ARG A 387 22.94 -7.07 -4.63
C ARG A 387 22.63 -6.12 -5.80
N LEU A 388 21.81 -5.12 -5.52
CA LEU A 388 21.56 -3.98 -6.41
C LEU A 388 22.77 -3.03 -6.39
N ILE A 389 23.32 -2.75 -7.57
CA ILE A 389 24.46 -1.83 -7.75
C ILE A 389 23.95 -0.40 -7.96
N GLY A 390 22.86 -0.23 -8.72
CA GLY A 390 22.19 1.05 -8.94
C GLY A 390 21.20 1.03 -10.10
N VAL A 391 20.69 2.20 -10.48
CA VAL A 391 19.69 2.38 -11.54
C VAL A 391 20.16 3.47 -12.51
N ILE A 392 19.97 3.28 -13.80
CA ILE A 392 20.08 4.32 -14.83
C ILE A 392 18.66 4.76 -15.18
N GLU A 393 18.36 6.03 -14.90
CA GLU A 393 17.02 6.63 -15.08
C GLU A 393 16.79 7.17 -16.51
N GLU A 394 17.83 7.21 -17.35
CA GLU A 394 17.74 7.55 -18.77
C GLU A 394 17.01 6.45 -19.55
N GLU A 395 15.99 6.80 -20.36
CA GLU A 395 15.27 5.80 -21.18
C GLU A 395 16.17 5.13 -22.23
N PRO A 396 16.05 3.81 -22.50
CA PRO A 396 15.31 2.82 -21.71
C PRO A 396 15.92 2.60 -20.30
N VAL A 397 15.13 2.70 -19.24
CA VAL A 397 15.59 2.56 -17.84
C VAL A 397 16.34 1.23 -17.61
N TRP A 398 17.52 1.25 -17.00
CA TRP A 398 18.29 0.03 -16.67
C TRP A 398 18.43 -0.16 -15.15
N ILE A 399 18.24 -1.41 -14.70
CA ILE A 399 18.53 -1.84 -13.32
C ILE A 399 19.85 -2.62 -13.35
N VAL A 400 20.82 -2.24 -12.52
CA VAL A 400 22.18 -2.80 -12.53
C VAL A 400 22.40 -3.61 -11.26
N MET A 401 22.64 -4.90 -11.41
CA MET A 401 22.80 -5.86 -10.30
C MET A 401 24.14 -6.59 -10.40
N GLU A 402 24.55 -7.29 -9.34
CA GLU A 402 25.68 -8.21 -9.42
C GLU A 402 25.38 -9.41 -10.34
N LEU A 403 26.42 -9.94 -10.99
CA LEU A 403 26.32 -11.06 -11.93
C LEU A 403 26.63 -12.39 -11.23
N CYS A 404 25.62 -13.25 -11.09
CA CYS A 404 25.79 -14.64 -10.68
C CYS A 404 26.18 -15.52 -11.89
N GLN A 405 27.45 -15.93 -11.95
CA GLN A 405 28.06 -16.50 -13.17
C GLN A 405 27.45 -17.82 -13.66
N HIS A 406 26.86 -18.62 -12.77
CA HIS A 406 26.24 -19.89 -13.12
C HIS A 406 24.75 -19.77 -13.49
N GLY A 407 24.17 -18.56 -13.36
CA GLY A 407 22.80 -18.25 -13.78
C GLY A 407 21.72 -18.86 -12.87
N GLU A 408 20.57 -19.13 -13.46
CA GLU A 408 19.36 -19.65 -12.79
C GLU A 408 19.56 -21.03 -12.15
N LEU A 409 19.16 -21.18 -10.87
CA LEU A 409 19.28 -22.42 -10.11
C LEU A 409 18.50 -23.57 -10.77
N GLY A 410 17.28 -23.34 -11.27
CA GLY A 410 16.49 -24.35 -11.98
C GLY A 410 17.28 -25.02 -13.11
N LYS A 411 17.86 -24.22 -14.01
CA LYS A 411 18.73 -24.69 -15.10
C LYS A 411 20.03 -25.32 -14.60
N TYR A 412 20.60 -24.82 -13.50
CA TYR A 412 21.81 -25.37 -12.91
C TYR A 412 21.59 -26.77 -12.33
N LEU A 413 20.47 -27.00 -11.64
CA LEU A 413 20.08 -28.31 -11.10
C LEU A 413 19.95 -29.37 -12.21
N THR A 414 19.26 -29.05 -13.30
CA THR A 414 19.05 -29.97 -14.44
C THR A 414 20.35 -30.23 -15.22
N LYS A 415 21.29 -29.29 -15.27
CA LYS A 415 22.61 -29.49 -15.90
C LYS A 415 23.56 -30.33 -15.05
N ASN A 416 23.45 -30.26 -13.73
CA ASN A 416 24.38 -30.87 -12.77
C ASN A 416 23.79 -32.07 -12.02
N LEU A 417 22.91 -32.83 -12.70
CA LEU A 417 22.15 -33.94 -12.10
C LEU A 417 23.04 -35.00 -11.43
N GLN A 418 24.24 -35.26 -11.96
CA GLN A 418 25.15 -36.30 -11.46
C GLN A 418 26.19 -35.80 -10.43
N SER A 419 26.49 -34.50 -10.40
CA SER A 419 27.50 -33.92 -9.50
C SER A 419 26.92 -33.38 -8.20
N LEU A 420 25.63 -33.00 -8.17
CA LEU A 420 25.01 -32.42 -6.98
C LEU A 420 24.66 -33.46 -5.92
N THR A 421 25.26 -33.32 -4.74
CA THR A 421 24.97 -34.14 -3.56
C THR A 421 23.74 -33.63 -2.80
N ASN A 422 23.12 -34.48 -1.98
CA ASN A 422 22.04 -34.04 -1.09
C ASN A 422 22.51 -32.96 -0.09
N LEU A 423 23.78 -32.97 0.33
CA LEU A 423 24.35 -31.95 1.20
C LEU A 423 24.30 -30.57 0.51
N THR A 424 24.68 -30.49 -0.77
CA THR A 424 24.62 -29.25 -1.57
C THR A 424 23.18 -28.75 -1.75
N LEU A 425 22.22 -29.66 -1.96
CA LEU A 425 20.79 -29.31 -2.11
C LEU A 425 20.20 -28.76 -0.79
N VAL A 426 20.59 -29.31 0.36
CA VAL A 426 20.21 -28.78 1.68
C VAL A 426 20.92 -27.45 1.96
N LEU A 427 22.19 -27.28 1.56
CA LEU A 427 22.91 -26.01 1.67
C LEU A 427 22.22 -24.88 0.90
N PHE A 428 21.79 -25.12 -0.34
CA PHE A 428 21.03 -24.14 -1.11
C PHE A 428 19.70 -23.78 -0.43
N SER A 429 18.99 -24.79 0.11
CA SER A 429 17.75 -24.57 0.86
C SER A 429 17.98 -23.70 2.11
N LEU A 430 19.07 -23.96 2.85
CA LEU A 430 19.48 -23.18 4.03
C LEU A 430 19.85 -21.73 3.69
N GLN A 431 20.56 -21.52 2.58
CA GLN A 431 20.97 -20.19 2.11
C GLN A 431 19.78 -19.34 1.67
N ILE A 432 18.79 -19.93 0.98
CA ILE A 432 17.53 -19.27 0.65
C ILE A 432 16.74 -18.96 1.94
N CYS A 433 16.68 -19.89 2.90
CA CYS A 433 16.02 -19.65 4.18
C CYS A 433 16.64 -18.46 4.95
N LYS A 434 17.97 -18.34 4.98
CA LYS A 434 18.67 -17.17 5.58
C LYS A 434 18.24 -15.85 4.95
N ALA A 435 18.17 -15.80 3.61
CA ALA A 435 17.68 -14.62 2.89
C ALA A 435 16.23 -14.28 3.28
N LEU A 436 15.35 -15.28 3.40
CA LEU A 436 13.94 -15.07 3.74
C LEU A 436 13.72 -14.64 5.20
N VAL A 437 14.54 -15.11 6.15
CA VAL A 437 14.57 -14.57 7.53
C VAL A 437 14.91 -13.08 7.53
N TYR A 438 15.91 -12.68 6.75
CA TYR A 438 16.29 -11.26 6.61
C TYR A 438 15.17 -10.42 5.98
N LEU A 439 14.48 -10.92 4.94
CA LEU A 439 13.32 -10.23 4.36
C LEU A 439 12.14 -10.11 5.34
N GLN A 440 11.85 -11.15 6.12
CA GLN A 440 10.83 -11.10 7.18
C GLN A 440 11.18 -10.04 8.23
N GLY A 441 12.45 -9.93 8.63
CA GLY A 441 12.93 -8.91 9.57
C GLY A 441 12.77 -7.47 9.05
N MET A 442 12.69 -7.27 7.73
CA MET A 442 12.40 -5.97 7.10
C MET A 442 10.92 -5.81 6.68
N ASN A 443 10.02 -6.67 7.17
CA ASN A 443 8.60 -6.68 6.85
C ASN A 443 8.28 -6.72 5.33
N MET A 444 9.10 -7.43 4.56
CA MET A 444 9.00 -7.50 3.11
C MET A 444 8.58 -8.90 2.64
N VAL A 445 7.58 -8.96 1.75
CA VAL A 445 7.10 -10.22 1.14
C VAL A 445 7.64 -10.32 -0.28
N HIS A 446 8.24 -11.46 -0.61
CA HIS A 446 8.85 -11.73 -1.90
C HIS A 446 7.82 -12.04 -2.99
N ARG A 447 6.79 -12.84 -2.66
CA ARG A 447 5.62 -13.18 -3.50
C ARG A 447 5.87 -14.06 -4.74
N ASP A 448 7.11 -14.43 -5.03
CA ASP A 448 7.47 -15.34 -6.13
C ASP A 448 8.74 -16.15 -5.83
N ILE A 449 8.72 -16.93 -4.74
CA ILE A 449 9.86 -17.77 -4.34
C ILE A 449 9.83 -19.08 -5.13
N ALA A 450 10.78 -19.24 -6.05
CA ALA A 450 10.95 -20.43 -6.90
C ALA A 450 12.38 -20.53 -7.43
N VAL A 451 12.81 -21.71 -7.87
CA VAL A 451 14.20 -21.90 -8.38
C VAL A 451 14.55 -21.11 -9.65
N ARG A 452 13.54 -20.54 -10.35
CA ARG A 452 13.73 -19.58 -11.46
C ARG A 452 14.24 -18.21 -11.00
N ASN A 453 13.95 -17.83 -9.76
CA ASN A 453 14.28 -16.52 -9.19
C ASN A 453 15.46 -16.63 -8.21
N VAL A 454 16.08 -17.80 -8.11
CA VAL A 454 17.32 -18.02 -7.37
C VAL A 454 18.47 -18.16 -8.36
N LEU A 455 19.55 -17.42 -8.13
CA LEU A 455 20.75 -17.45 -8.96
C LEU A 455 21.91 -18.13 -8.24
N VAL A 456 22.75 -18.85 -8.99
CA VAL A 456 23.93 -19.56 -8.48
C VAL A 456 25.15 -18.64 -8.66
N ALA A 457 25.69 -18.15 -7.54
CA ALA A 457 26.86 -17.28 -7.51
C ALA A 457 28.16 -18.10 -7.64
N THR A 458 28.25 -19.22 -6.92
CA THR A 458 29.31 -20.23 -7.00
C THR A 458 28.69 -21.63 -6.82
N PRO A 459 29.42 -22.75 -7.08
CA PRO A 459 28.87 -24.10 -6.89
C PRO A 459 28.34 -24.41 -5.47
N GLU A 460 28.73 -23.61 -4.47
CA GLU A 460 28.35 -23.73 -3.06
C GLU A 460 27.53 -22.52 -2.56
N SER A 461 27.19 -21.57 -3.43
CA SER A 461 26.54 -20.31 -3.05
C SER A 461 25.39 -19.92 -4.00
N VAL A 462 24.19 -19.83 -3.45
CA VAL A 462 23.00 -19.28 -4.12
C VAL A 462 22.59 -17.94 -3.52
N LYS A 463 21.94 -17.12 -4.36
CA LYS A 463 21.37 -15.82 -4.02
C LYS A 463 19.94 -15.71 -4.52
N LEU A 464 19.04 -15.24 -3.67
CA LEU A 464 17.66 -14.92 -4.00
C LEU A 464 17.60 -13.59 -4.76
N GLY A 465 16.84 -13.55 -5.85
CA GLY A 465 16.67 -12.39 -6.72
C GLY A 465 15.26 -12.29 -7.32
N ASP A 466 15.11 -11.41 -8.30
CA ASP A 466 13.82 -10.98 -8.87
C ASP A 466 12.81 -10.46 -7.83
N PHE A 467 13.08 -9.25 -7.34
CA PHE A 467 12.17 -8.49 -6.49
C PHE A 467 11.06 -7.76 -7.28
N GLY A 468 10.85 -8.06 -8.57
CA GLY A 468 9.90 -7.36 -9.45
C GLY A 468 8.43 -7.43 -8.99
N LEU A 469 8.09 -8.39 -8.13
CA LEU A 469 6.79 -8.51 -7.48
C LEU A 469 6.81 -8.22 -5.97
N SER A 470 7.98 -8.01 -5.37
CA SER A 470 8.11 -7.85 -3.91
C SER A 470 7.61 -6.49 -3.41
N ARG A 471 7.10 -6.45 -2.17
CA ARG A 471 6.58 -5.23 -1.54
C ARG A 471 6.84 -5.25 -0.04
N TYR A 472 7.09 -4.07 0.53
CA TYR A 472 6.94 -3.84 1.96
C TYR A 472 5.47 -3.93 2.36
N ILE A 473 5.21 -4.41 3.58
CA ILE A 473 3.90 -4.29 4.22
C ILE A 473 3.91 -3.02 5.10
N GLU A 474 3.03 -2.06 4.79
CA GLU A 474 2.73 -0.90 5.65
C GLU A 474 1.42 -1.19 6.41
N ASP A 475 1.44 -1.10 7.75
CA ASP A 475 0.36 -1.14 8.78
C ASP A 475 -0.85 -2.10 8.67
N GLU A 476 -1.29 -2.54 7.49
CA GLU A 476 -2.24 -3.65 7.26
C GLU A 476 -1.48 -4.96 7.07
N GLU A 477 -1.86 -6.06 7.74
CA GLU A 477 -1.09 -7.32 7.77
C GLU A 477 -0.86 -8.05 6.42
N TYR A 478 -1.32 -7.52 5.28
CA TYR A 478 -1.24 -8.22 3.99
C TYR A 478 -1.44 -7.36 2.74
N TYR A 479 -0.97 -7.86 1.59
CA TYR A 479 -1.12 -7.19 0.28
C TYR A 479 -2.16 -7.89 -0.64
N LYS A 480 -2.93 -7.09 -1.41
CA LYS A 480 -3.86 -7.53 -2.48
C LYS A 480 -3.30 -7.20 -3.88
N ALA A 481 -3.14 -8.21 -4.74
CA ALA A 481 -2.52 -8.05 -6.07
C ALA A 481 -3.53 -7.77 -7.22
N SER A 482 -3.07 -7.04 -8.25
CA SER A 482 -3.82 -6.79 -9.50
C SER A 482 -3.70 -7.93 -10.54
N VAL A 483 -4.33 -7.78 -11.71
CA VAL A 483 -4.73 -8.88 -12.63
C VAL A 483 -3.59 -9.38 -13.55
N THR A 484 -2.44 -9.75 -13.00
CA THR A 484 -1.33 -10.38 -13.77
C THR A 484 -1.42 -11.91 -13.83
N ARG A 485 -0.67 -12.52 -14.77
CA ARG A 485 -0.47 -13.98 -14.83
C ARG A 485 0.27 -14.44 -13.59
N LEU A 486 -0.35 -15.31 -12.80
CA LEU A 486 0.19 -15.79 -11.53
C LEU A 486 0.90 -17.16 -11.64
N PRO A 487 1.92 -17.43 -10.82
CA PRO A 487 2.60 -18.72 -10.72
C PRO A 487 1.80 -19.74 -9.87
N ILE A 488 0.55 -20.04 -10.28
CA ILE A 488 -0.43 -20.80 -9.46
C ILE A 488 0.13 -22.08 -8.83
N LYS A 489 0.97 -22.85 -9.53
CA LYS A 489 1.57 -24.11 -9.05
C LYS A 489 2.53 -23.95 -7.85
N TRP A 490 2.99 -22.74 -7.56
CA TRP A 490 3.85 -22.41 -6.41
C TRP A 490 3.09 -21.76 -5.25
N MET A 491 1.93 -21.18 -5.52
CA MET A 491 1.25 -20.28 -4.60
C MET A 491 0.50 -21.00 -3.47
N ALA A 492 0.37 -20.32 -2.34
CA ALA A 492 -0.45 -20.76 -1.22
C ALA A 492 -1.95 -20.67 -1.56
N PRO A 493 -2.83 -21.52 -0.98
CA PRO A 493 -4.26 -21.53 -1.28
C PRO A 493 -4.96 -20.19 -1.08
N GLU A 494 -4.60 -19.43 -0.04
CA GLU A 494 -5.14 -18.10 0.23
C GLU A 494 -4.67 -17.04 -0.79
N SER A 495 -3.47 -17.21 -1.34
CA SER A 495 -2.94 -16.35 -2.40
C SER A 495 -3.61 -16.64 -3.74
N ILE A 496 -3.99 -17.89 -4.00
CA ILE A 496 -4.78 -18.29 -5.19
C ILE A 496 -6.22 -17.78 -5.07
N ASN A 497 -6.90 -18.14 -3.98
CA ASN A 497 -8.32 -17.83 -3.76
C ASN A 497 -8.56 -16.32 -3.57
N PHE A 498 -7.73 -15.64 -2.78
CA PHE A 498 -7.99 -14.26 -2.32
C PHE A 498 -6.97 -13.21 -2.74
N ARG A 499 -5.95 -13.59 -3.54
CA ARG A 499 -4.83 -12.72 -3.94
C ARG A 499 -4.07 -12.10 -2.74
N ARG A 500 -4.15 -12.73 -1.56
CA ARG A 500 -3.49 -12.33 -0.31
C ARG A 500 -2.05 -12.83 -0.28
N PHE A 501 -1.11 -11.94 0.00
CA PHE A 501 0.30 -12.27 0.19
C PHE A 501 0.79 -11.80 1.56
N THR A 502 1.47 -12.69 2.29
CA THR A 502 2.03 -12.54 3.64
C THR A 502 3.30 -13.40 3.79
N ALA A 503 4.04 -13.23 4.89
CA ALA A 503 5.17 -14.11 5.22
C ALA A 503 4.76 -15.61 5.26
N ALA A 504 3.56 -15.95 5.75
CA ALA A 504 3.06 -17.32 5.75
C ALA A 504 2.77 -17.87 4.34
N SER A 505 2.44 -17.02 3.37
CA SER A 505 2.34 -17.42 1.96
C SER A 505 3.71 -17.62 1.31
N ASP A 506 4.72 -16.84 1.70
CA ASP A 506 6.11 -17.03 1.27
C ASP A 506 6.70 -18.32 1.87
N VAL A 507 6.35 -18.70 3.11
CA VAL A 507 6.72 -20.00 3.71
C VAL A 507 6.23 -21.18 2.86
N TRP A 508 5.00 -21.11 2.34
CA TRP A 508 4.47 -22.11 1.43
C TRP A 508 5.29 -22.18 0.12
N MET A 509 5.54 -21.03 -0.50
CA MET A 509 6.34 -20.94 -1.74
C MET A 509 7.77 -21.43 -1.53
N PHE A 510 8.39 -21.12 -0.39
CA PHE A 510 9.71 -21.61 -0.01
C PHE A 510 9.74 -23.14 0.09
N ALA A 511 8.72 -23.78 0.68
CA ALA A 511 8.64 -25.24 0.70
C ALA A 511 8.43 -25.86 -0.69
N VAL A 512 7.71 -25.18 -1.60
CA VAL A 512 7.67 -25.59 -3.02
C VAL A 512 9.06 -25.44 -3.67
N CYS A 513 9.78 -24.35 -3.41
CA CYS A 513 11.15 -24.15 -3.88
C CYS A 513 12.12 -25.22 -3.32
N MET A 514 12.01 -25.61 -2.06
CA MET A 514 12.75 -26.75 -1.49
C MET A 514 12.40 -28.06 -2.20
N TRP A 515 11.14 -28.27 -2.55
CA TRP A 515 10.72 -29.44 -3.33
C TRP A 515 11.29 -29.43 -4.75
N GLU A 516 11.34 -28.27 -5.43
CA GLU A 516 12.02 -28.10 -6.72
C GLU A 516 13.51 -28.44 -6.62
N ILE A 517 14.19 -27.96 -5.57
CA ILE A 517 15.61 -28.24 -5.31
C ILE A 517 15.83 -29.76 -5.10
N MET A 518 15.06 -30.38 -4.19
CA MET A 518 15.21 -31.80 -3.85
C MET A 518 14.72 -32.76 -4.96
N SER A 519 13.87 -32.30 -5.87
CA SER A 519 13.48 -33.01 -7.09
C SER A 519 14.42 -32.76 -8.28
N ARG A 520 15.47 -31.95 -8.09
CA ARG A 520 16.48 -31.55 -9.10
C ARG A 520 15.90 -30.78 -10.28
N GLY A 521 14.97 -29.87 -10.00
CA GLY A 521 14.38 -28.94 -10.98
C GLY A 521 13.13 -29.46 -11.69
N LYS A 522 12.41 -30.46 -11.13
CA LYS A 522 11.09 -30.83 -11.66
C LYS A 522 10.10 -29.69 -11.38
N GLN A 523 9.21 -29.42 -12.33
CA GLN A 523 8.12 -28.46 -12.12
C GLN A 523 7.10 -29.02 -11.11
N PRO A 524 6.66 -28.24 -10.10
CA PRO A 524 5.60 -28.67 -9.18
C PRO A 524 4.30 -28.91 -9.95
N PHE A 525 3.56 -29.98 -9.60
CA PHE A 525 2.30 -30.34 -10.24
C PHE A 525 2.37 -30.39 -11.79
N HIS A 526 3.45 -30.92 -12.37
CA HIS A 526 3.63 -30.96 -13.83
C HIS A 526 2.56 -31.79 -14.57
N TRP A 527 1.81 -32.64 -13.86
CA TRP A 527 0.70 -33.46 -14.37
C TRP A 527 -0.68 -32.80 -14.26
N LEU A 528 -0.77 -31.55 -13.77
CA LEU A 528 -2.02 -30.79 -13.63
C LEU A 528 -1.98 -29.49 -14.43
N ASP A 529 -3.16 -29.05 -14.89
CA ASP A 529 -3.37 -27.68 -15.32
C ASP A 529 -3.53 -26.74 -14.11
N ASN A 530 -3.17 -25.46 -14.28
CA ASN A 530 -3.21 -24.47 -13.21
C ASN A 530 -4.58 -24.35 -12.52
N ARG A 531 -5.67 -24.59 -13.25
CA ARG A 531 -7.05 -24.50 -12.75
C ARG A 531 -7.41 -25.61 -11.75
N ASP A 532 -6.76 -26.78 -11.86
CA ASP A 532 -7.06 -27.94 -11.03
C ASP A 532 -6.22 -28.02 -9.76
N VAL A 533 -5.11 -27.27 -9.71
CA VAL A 533 -4.21 -27.22 -8.55
C VAL A 533 -4.97 -26.88 -7.27
N ILE A 534 -5.83 -25.85 -7.29
CA ILE A 534 -6.57 -25.43 -6.09
C ILE A 534 -7.50 -26.54 -5.58
N ASN A 535 -8.16 -27.27 -6.48
CA ASN A 535 -9.05 -28.38 -6.12
C ASN A 535 -8.29 -29.50 -5.41
N GLN A 536 -7.07 -29.81 -5.88
CA GLN A 536 -6.20 -30.82 -5.26
C GLN A 536 -5.69 -30.36 -3.88
N LEU A 537 -5.20 -29.12 -3.78
CA LEU A 537 -4.75 -28.55 -2.50
C LEU A 537 -5.87 -28.51 -1.47
N GLU A 538 -7.10 -28.21 -1.90
CA GLU A 538 -8.27 -28.14 -1.04
C GLU A 538 -8.81 -29.50 -0.57
N GLN A 539 -8.55 -30.58 -1.31
CA GLN A 539 -8.78 -31.97 -0.89
C GLN A 539 -7.73 -32.50 0.10
N GLY A 540 -6.69 -31.71 0.39
CA GLY A 540 -5.58 -32.11 1.26
C GLY A 540 -4.38 -32.73 0.51
N ASN A 541 -4.47 -32.89 -0.82
CA ASN A 541 -3.37 -33.42 -1.62
C ASN A 541 -2.21 -32.42 -1.66
N ARG A 542 -0.97 -32.93 -1.70
CA ARG A 542 0.29 -32.16 -1.71
C ARG A 542 1.27 -32.76 -2.73
N LEU A 543 2.36 -32.07 -2.99
CA LEU A 543 3.44 -32.60 -3.84
C LEU A 543 4.03 -33.87 -3.22
N PRO A 544 4.23 -34.97 -3.97
CA PRO A 544 4.76 -36.22 -3.44
C PRO A 544 6.23 -36.10 -3.06
N LYS A 545 6.70 -36.91 -2.09
CA LYS A 545 8.11 -36.92 -1.66
C LYS A 545 9.04 -37.22 -2.85
N PRO A 546 10.04 -36.37 -3.18
CA PRO A 546 11.05 -36.72 -4.15
C PRO A 546 11.87 -37.94 -3.71
N ASP A 547 12.33 -38.75 -4.66
CA ASP A 547 12.91 -40.08 -4.41
C ASP A 547 14.06 -40.03 -3.40
N LEU A 548 15.06 -39.19 -3.67
CA LEU A 548 16.25 -38.96 -2.84
C LEU A 548 16.04 -37.96 -1.69
N CYS A 549 14.82 -37.42 -1.49
CA CYS A 549 14.56 -36.49 -0.41
C CYS A 549 14.48 -37.21 0.94
N PRO A 550 15.23 -36.78 1.97
CA PRO A 550 15.15 -37.34 3.30
C PRO A 550 13.75 -37.15 3.94
N PRO A 551 13.24 -38.12 4.73
CA PRO A 551 11.91 -38.03 5.35
C PRO A 551 11.74 -36.82 6.27
N ALA A 552 12.77 -36.46 7.05
CA ALA A 552 12.73 -35.31 7.96
C ALA A 552 12.53 -33.98 7.21
N LEU A 553 13.26 -33.78 6.11
CA LEU A 553 13.16 -32.58 5.28
C LEU A 553 11.80 -32.48 4.57
N TYR A 554 11.26 -33.62 4.10
CA TYR A 554 9.92 -33.65 3.52
C TYR A 554 8.82 -33.42 4.56
N SER A 555 8.96 -33.94 5.78
CA SER A 555 8.05 -33.64 6.89
C SER A 555 8.02 -32.13 7.21
N LEU A 556 9.16 -31.44 7.11
CA LEU A 556 9.22 -29.99 7.22
C LEU A 556 8.46 -29.29 6.08
N MET A 557 8.63 -29.74 4.83
CA MET A 557 7.86 -29.22 3.69
C MET A 557 6.35 -29.39 3.91
N THR A 558 5.89 -30.55 4.41
CA THR A 558 4.45 -30.78 4.64
C THR A 558 3.87 -29.90 5.76
N ARG A 559 4.66 -29.54 6.78
CA ARG A 559 4.27 -28.52 7.79
C ARG A 559 4.15 -27.12 7.18
N CYS A 560 5.02 -26.75 6.24
CA CYS A 560 4.90 -25.49 5.50
C CYS A 560 3.65 -25.46 4.59
N TRP A 561 3.17 -26.64 4.17
CA TRP A 561 1.94 -26.79 3.39
C TRP A 561 0.68 -27.05 4.23
N SER A 562 0.69 -26.70 5.52
CA SER A 562 -0.56 -26.54 6.31
C SER A 562 -1.51 -25.61 5.56
N TYR A 563 -2.79 -26.01 5.43
CA TYR A 563 -3.77 -25.24 4.66
C TYR A 563 -3.99 -23.86 5.29
N ASP A 564 -4.29 -23.82 6.57
CA ASP A 564 -4.49 -22.59 7.32
C ASP A 564 -3.14 -21.89 7.58
N PRO A 565 -2.96 -20.60 7.20
CA PRO A 565 -1.67 -19.92 7.31
C PRO A 565 -1.01 -19.87 8.70
N PRO A 566 -1.75 -19.70 9.82
CA PRO A 566 -1.16 -19.67 11.16
C PRO A 566 -0.54 -21.00 11.63
N GLU A 567 -0.90 -22.12 11.00
CA GLU A 567 -0.39 -23.46 11.31
C GLU A 567 0.93 -23.78 10.57
N ARG A 568 1.49 -22.80 9.85
CA ARG A 568 2.77 -22.91 9.14
C ARG A 568 3.90 -22.36 10.03
N PRO A 569 5.07 -23.00 10.08
CA PRO A 569 6.21 -22.50 10.83
C PRO A 569 6.72 -21.17 10.25
N THR A 570 7.31 -20.33 11.10
CA THR A 570 7.98 -19.08 10.71
C THR A 570 9.32 -19.35 10.02
N PHE A 571 9.88 -18.37 9.30
CA PHE A 571 11.22 -18.54 8.70
C PHE A 571 12.32 -18.73 9.74
N THR A 572 12.17 -18.15 10.94
CA THR A 572 13.11 -18.34 12.06
C THR A 572 13.16 -19.82 12.50
N GLU A 573 11.99 -20.44 12.73
CA GLU A 573 11.92 -21.87 13.08
C GLU A 573 12.42 -22.76 11.94
N LEU A 574 12.10 -22.41 10.69
CA LEU A 574 12.61 -23.13 9.51
C LEU A 574 14.12 -23.05 9.40
N PHE A 575 14.71 -21.88 9.66
CA PHE A 575 16.15 -21.70 9.66
C PHE A 575 16.82 -22.58 10.72
N GLU A 576 16.32 -22.59 11.96
CA GLU A 576 16.87 -23.43 13.03
C GLU A 576 16.81 -24.92 12.68
N ILE A 577 15.68 -25.41 12.18
CA ILE A 577 15.49 -26.83 11.82
C ILE A 577 16.39 -27.23 10.65
N ILE A 578 16.42 -26.44 9.56
CA ILE A 578 17.24 -26.75 8.38
C ILE A 578 18.73 -26.62 8.71
N CYS A 579 19.13 -25.65 9.54
CA CYS A 579 20.51 -25.47 9.99
C CYS A 579 20.98 -26.67 10.83
N SER A 580 20.18 -27.10 11.81
CA SER A 580 20.46 -28.30 12.62
C SER A 580 20.59 -29.55 11.75
N TYR A 581 19.65 -29.74 10.81
CA TYR A 581 19.67 -30.87 9.88
C TYR A 581 20.88 -30.87 8.94
N PHE A 582 21.32 -29.71 8.47
CA PHE A 582 22.53 -29.56 7.65
C PHE A 582 23.80 -29.98 8.40
N HIS A 583 23.95 -29.56 9.67
CA HIS A 583 25.10 -29.94 10.49
C HIS A 583 25.14 -31.46 10.72
N GLN A 584 24.00 -32.08 11.06
CA GLN A 584 23.92 -33.54 11.25
C GLN A 584 24.29 -34.32 9.97
N LEU A 585 23.84 -33.87 8.80
CA LEU A 585 24.24 -34.48 7.52
C LEU A 585 25.74 -34.33 7.25
N ASN A 586 26.31 -33.16 7.54
CA ASN A 586 27.73 -32.90 7.33
C ASN A 586 28.61 -33.75 8.26
N GLU A 587 28.27 -33.84 9.54
CA GLU A 587 28.97 -34.67 10.52
C GLU A 587 28.93 -36.17 10.15
N ALA A 588 27.79 -36.69 9.69
CA ALA A 588 27.66 -38.07 9.25
C ALA A 588 28.52 -38.39 8.00
N LEU A 589 28.67 -37.43 7.08
CA LEU A 589 29.55 -37.56 5.92
C LEU A 589 31.04 -37.50 6.30
N CYS A 590 31.43 -36.61 7.22
CA CYS A 590 32.79 -36.58 7.76
C CYS A 590 33.14 -37.86 8.54
N ALA A 591 32.22 -38.39 9.35
CA ALA A 591 32.42 -39.61 10.13
C ALA A 591 32.53 -40.90 9.27
N SER A 592 32.17 -40.83 8.00
CA SER A 592 32.24 -41.97 7.06
C SER A 592 33.48 -41.95 6.14
N SER A 593 34.44 -41.05 6.38
CA SER A 593 35.71 -40.99 5.63
C SER A 593 36.92 -40.77 6.56
N PRO A 594 37.61 -41.84 7.02
CA PRO A 594 38.62 -41.72 8.09
C PRO A 594 40.02 -41.22 7.65
N ASP A 595 40.36 -41.31 6.36
CA ASP A 595 41.73 -41.12 5.89
C ASP A 595 42.08 -39.65 5.67
N LEU A 596 42.41 -38.93 6.76
CA LEU A 596 43.35 -37.79 6.77
C LEU A 596 43.67 -37.22 8.16
N ALA A 597 43.03 -37.69 9.24
CA ALA A 597 43.26 -37.20 10.61
C ALA A 597 44.13 -38.16 11.44
N SER A 598 45.45 -38.10 11.26
CA SER A 598 46.42 -38.71 12.18
C SER A 598 47.20 -37.60 12.92
N PRO A 599 47.09 -37.47 14.25
CA PRO A 599 47.84 -36.48 15.01
C PRO A 599 49.31 -36.91 15.14
N CYS A 600 50.25 -36.00 14.90
CA CYS A 600 51.66 -36.22 15.25
C CYS A 600 51.83 -36.04 16.77
N ASP A 601 52.31 -37.08 17.45
CA ASP A 601 52.53 -37.07 18.90
C ASP A 601 53.53 -36.01 19.35
N TYR A 602 53.17 -35.27 20.39
CA TYR A 602 54.04 -34.31 21.07
C TYR A 602 54.79 -35.03 22.20
N GLN A 603 56.09 -35.25 22.04
CA GLN A 603 57.01 -35.56 23.14
C GLN A 603 58.23 -34.64 23.12
N SER A 604 58.73 -34.29 24.29
CA SER A 604 59.84 -33.34 24.51
C SER A 604 60.50 -33.62 25.87
N PRO A 605 61.67 -33.05 26.20
CA PRO A 605 62.88 -32.92 25.36
C PRO A 605 64.19 -33.17 26.16
N VAL A 606 65.21 -33.85 25.61
CA VAL A 606 66.58 -33.80 26.20
C VAL A 606 67.71 -33.91 25.15
N ASP A 607 68.60 -32.93 25.20
CA ASP A 607 70.03 -32.83 24.78
C ASP A 607 70.61 -33.31 23.42
N SER A 608 70.99 -32.31 22.63
CA SER A 608 72.39 -31.95 22.30
C SER A 608 73.32 -32.94 21.55
N THR A 609 73.60 -32.67 20.27
CA THR A 609 74.84 -31.94 19.83
C THR A 609 75.02 -31.91 18.29
N ASN A 610 75.65 -30.83 17.78
CA ASN A 610 76.26 -30.69 16.43
C ASN A 610 75.26 -30.59 15.23
N ILE A 611 75.36 -29.71 14.21
CA ILE A 611 76.47 -28.93 13.61
C ILE A 611 76.02 -27.52 13.09
N LEU A 612 76.82 -26.50 13.42
CA LEU A 612 77.19 -25.23 12.72
C LEU A 612 76.19 -24.29 11.96
N THR A 613 76.01 -23.11 12.58
CA THR A 613 76.08 -21.71 12.06
C THR A 613 75.16 -21.13 10.97
N ILE A 614 74.48 -20.06 11.39
CA ILE A 614 73.77 -18.99 10.65
C ILE A 614 74.74 -17.85 10.26
N THR A 615 74.44 -17.08 9.21
CA THR A 615 74.53 -15.59 9.05
C THR A 615 74.42 -15.22 7.55
N THR A 616 73.90 -14.06 7.08
CA THR A 616 73.37 -12.82 7.67
C THR A 616 72.33 -12.16 6.75
N SER A 617 71.49 -11.28 7.30
CA SER A 617 70.66 -10.25 6.63
C SER A 617 70.80 -8.93 7.44
N PRO A 618 70.09 -7.79 7.20
CA PRO A 618 69.30 -7.28 6.06
C PRO A 618 69.81 -5.84 5.66
N PRO A 619 69.04 -4.90 5.04
CA PRO A 619 67.87 -4.19 5.63
C PRO A 619 66.63 -4.17 4.68
N ARG A 620 65.35 -4.10 5.11
CA ARG A 620 64.61 -3.02 5.82
C ARG A 620 64.71 -1.66 5.07
N ARG A 621 63.65 -0.85 4.85
CA ARG A 621 62.34 -0.73 5.56
C ARG A 621 61.33 0.18 4.80
N LEU A 622 60.03 0.01 5.13
CA LEU A 622 58.87 0.97 5.15
C LEU A 622 57.95 1.10 3.92
N SER A 623 56.62 1.29 4.03
CA SER A 623 55.63 0.95 5.11
C SER A 623 54.19 1.39 4.75
N LEU A 624 53.19 0.57 5.11
CA LEU A 624 51.78 0.91 5.48
C LEU A 624 50.91 1.67 4.44
N VAL A 625 49.57 1.59 4.44
CA VAL A 625 48.60 1.43 5.55
C VAL A 625 47.57 0.32 5.27
N GLU A 626 47.18 -0.39 6.33
CA GLU A 626 46.15 -1.44 6.36
C GLU A 626 44.73 -0.87 6.54
N GLY A 627 43.72 -1.66 6.15
CA GLY A 627 42.30 -1.33 6.32
C GLY A 627 41.42 -2.57 6.21
N GLU A 628 41.39 -3.35 7.29
CA GLU A 628 40.41 -4.39 7.67
C GLU A 628 39.76 -5.24 6.54
N PHE A 629 40.40 -6.37 6.22
CA PHE A 629 39.71 -7.54 5.66
C PHE A 629 39.34 -8.50 6.79
N SER A 630 38.05 -8.75 7.01
CA SER A 630 37.60 -9.80 7.93
C SER A 630 37.79 -11.17 7.29
N PHE A 631 38.77 -11.94 7.78
CA PHE A 631 38.91 -13.35 7.43
C PHE A 631 37.77 -14.19 8.02
N GLY A 632 37.37 -15.26 7.32
CA GLY A 632 36.46 -16.27 7.84
C GLY A 632 37.15 -17.17 8.89
N PRO A 633 36.38 -17.85 9.76
CA PRO A 633 36.95 -18.64 10.86
C PRO A 633 37.72 -19.86 10.34
N THR A 634 38.97 -19.99 10.76
CA THR A 634 39.88 -21.10 10.41
C THR A 634 39.78 -22.31 11.33
N SER A 635 39.00 -22.23 12.42
CA SER A 635 38.81 -23.33 13.38
C SER A 635 37.39 -23.38 13.97
N LYS A 636 37.03 -24.56 14.49
CA LYS A 636 35.78 -24.80 15.24
C LYS A 636 35.70 -23.94 16.51
N GLU A 637 36.84 -23.70 17.15
CA GLU A 637 36.97 -22.98 18.41
C GLU A 637 36.80 -21.46 18.21
N ASP A 638 37.33 -20.91 17.10
CA ASP A 638 37.13 -19.51 16.73
C ASP A 638 35.67 -19.21 16.37
N ALA A 639 35.00 -20.13 15.66
CA ALA A 639 33.58 -20.02 15.36
C ALA A 639 32.71 -20.05 16.63
N GLN A 640 33.04 -20.91 17.61
CA GLN A 640 32.35 -20.95 18.90
C GLN A 640 32.64 -19.71 19.76
N ARG A 641 33.86 -19.15 19.73
CA ARG A 641 34.18 -17.89 20.40
C ARG A 641 33.42 -16.71 19.80
N LEU A 642 33.39 -16.57 18.48
CA LEU A 642 32.65 -15.51 17.80
C LEU A 642 31.13 -15.62 18.06
N TRP A 643 30.59 -16.85 18.05
CA TRP A 643 29.18 -17.08 18.41
C TRP A 643 28.88 -16.71 19.87
N GLN A 644 29.77 -17.04 20.80
CA GLN A 644 29.61 -16.69 22.21
C GLN A 644 29.66 -15.18 22.42
N VAL A 645 30.62 -14.48 21.79
CA VAL A 645 30.73 -13.01 21.83
C VAL A 645 29.48 -12.33 21.27
N GLU A 646 28.96 -12.76 20.13
CA GLU A 646 27.77 -12.13 19.53
C GLU A 646 26.47 -12.45 20.31
N LYS A 647 26.40 -13.64 20.91
CA LYS A 647 25.31 -14.03 21.83
C LYS A 647 25.33 -13.18 23.11
N ASP A 648 26.50 -12.99 23.71
CA ASP A 648 26.67 -12.17 24.91
C ASP A 648 26.33 -10.70 24.60
N ARG A 649 26.77 -10.18 23.44
CA ARG A 649 26.44 -8.84 22.93
C ARG A 649 24.94 -8.64 22.69
N MET A 650 24.24 -9.65 22.15
CA MET A 650 22.77 -9.63 22.03
C MET A 650 22.10 -9.60 23.41
N GLN A 651 22.58 -10.38 24.37
CA GLN A 651 22.02 -10.44 25.73
C GLN A 651 22.26 -9.13 26.49
N ASP A 652 23.44 -8.53 26.37
CA ASP A 652 23.73 -7.20 26.94
C ASP A 652 22.87 -6.10 26.30
N THR A 653 22.63 -6.15 24.99
CA THR A 653 21.73 -5.20 24.31
C THR A 653 20.28 -5.31 24.81
N LEU A 654 19.76 -6.53 24.94
CA LEU A 654 18.43 -6.80 25.50
C LEU A 654 18.32 -6.39 26.97
N LYS A 655 19.38 -6.59 27.74
CA LYS A 655 19.47 -6.19 29.14
C LYS A 655 19.50 -4.65 29.27
N MET A 656 20.33 -3.96 28.49
CA MET A 656 20.34 -2.49 28.44
C MET A 656 18.97 -1.92 28.08
N GLN A 657 18.31 -2.43 27.03
CA GLN A 657 16.97 -1.98 26.65
C GLN A 657 15.93 -2.17 27.76
N LYS A 658 16.01 -3.28 28.51
CA LYS A 658 15.12 -3.54 29.64
C LYS A 658 15.42 -2.64 30.85
N GLU A 659 16.70 -2.42 31.16
CA GLU A 659 17.13 -1.53 32.24
C GLU A 659 16.74 -0.06 31.92
N GLN A 660 16.93 0.38 30.67
CA GLN A 660 16.46 1.68 30.17
C GLN A 660 14.95 1.86 30.36
N MET A 661 14.14 0.89 29.93
CA MET A 661 12.68 0.90 30.10
C MET A 661 12.26 0.95 31.58
N GLU A 662 12.97 0.25 32.46
CA GLU A 662 12.70 0.29 33.90
C GLU A 662 13.13 1.61 34.56
N GLU A 663 14.19 2.26 34.09
CA GLU A 663 14.61 3.59 34.54
C GLU A 663 13.64 4.67 34.06
N ASP A 664 13.22 4.66 32.79
CA ASP A 664 12.19 5.57 32.26
C ASP A 664 10.87 5.43 33.04
N THR A 665 10.47 4.18 33.35
CA THR A 665 9.27 3.91 34.16
C THR A 665 9.39 4.43 35.61
N LYS A 666 10.60 4.39 36.20
CA LYS A 666 10.86 4.92 37.56
C LYS A 666 10.95 6.44 37.55
N TRP A 667 11.53 7.03 36.51
CA TRP A 667 11.61 8.47 36.30
C TRP A 667 10.20 9.08 36.15
N LEU A 668 9.37 8.51 35.27
CA LEU A 668 7.97 8.93 35.10
C LEU A 668 7.17 8.90 36.41
N LYS A 669 7.31 7.86 37.23
CA LYS A 669 6.66 7.76 38.56
C LYS A 669 7.22 8.73 39.61
N LYS A 670 8.41 9.28 39.39
CA LYS A 670 9.03 10.30 40.25
C LYS A 670 8.55 11.69 39.83
N GLU A 671 8.48 11.96 38.53
CA GLU A 671 7.96 13.21 37.98
C GLU A 671 6.45 13.35 38.22
N GLU A 672 5.67 12.27 38.09
CA GLU A 672 4.23 12.22 38.45
C GLU A 672 3.99 12.58 39.93
N LYS A 673 4.96 12.32 40.82
CA LYS A 673 4.92 12.73 42.24
C LYS A 673 5.40 14.15 42.52
N LEU A 674 6.13 14.78 41.59
CA LEU A 674 6.63 16.16 41.73
C LEU A 674 5.62 17.19 41.19
N LEU A 675 4.63 16.74 40.42
CA LEU A 675 3.63 17.58 39.74
C LEU A 675 2.29 17.71 40.50
N ASP A 676 2.20 17.24 41.75
CA ASP A 676 0.96 17.19 42.54
C ASP A 676 0.97 18.17 43.74
N PRO A 677 0.31 19.34 43.66
CA PRO A 677 0.19 20.27 44.77
C PRO A 677 -1.11 20.05 45.57
N MET A 678 -0.95 19.66 46.83
CA MET A 678 -1.93 19.72 47.93
C MET A 678 -3.12 18.72 47.93
N VAL A 679 -2.96 17.62 48.69
CA VAL A 679 -3.91 17.26 49.78
C VAL A 679 -3.16 16.63 50.97
N HIS A 680 -3.20 17.26 52.15
CA HIS A 680 -2.83 16.63 53.42
C HIS A 680 -3.69 17.14 54.59
N GLN A 681 -4.58 16.26 55.09
CA GLN A 681 -5.24 16.15 56.41
C GLN A 681 -6.42 15.16 56.21
N ASP A 682 -6.69 14.12 56.99
CA ASP A 682 -6.02 13.39 58.09
C ASP A 682 -6.50 11.91 57.96
N SER A 683 -5.78 10.84 58.32
CA SER A 683 -5.55 10.45 59.73
C SER A 683 -4.76 9.12 59.91
N LYS A 684 -3.73 9.17 60.77
CA LYS A 684 -3.24 8.17 61.77
C LYS A 684 -2.81 6.69 61.44
N VAL A 685 -1.53 6.41 61.77
CA VAL A 685 -0.96 5.25 62.55
C VAL A 685 -0.82 3.88 61.80
N SER A 686 0.33 3.16 61.72
CA SER A 686 1.39 2.90 62.73
C SER A 686 2.78 2.43 62.18
N GLU A 687 3.86 2.92 62.80
CA GLU A 687 5.12 2.28 63.27
C GLU A 687 6.01 1.23 62.50
N LEU A 688 7.31 1.61 62.40
CA LEU A 688 8.57 0.89 62.74
C LEU A 688 9.13 -0.32 61.94
N ARG A 689 10.27 -0.10 61.24
CA ARG A 689 11.64 -0.59 61.62
C ARG A 689 12.76 -0.13 60.65
N GLN A 690 13.99 0.04 61.16
CA GLN A 690 15.28 0.37 60.49
C GLN A 690 16.41 -0.55 61.09
N PRO A 691 17.71 -0.46 60.72
CA PRO A 691 18.42 -0.44 59.41
C PRO A 691 19.46 -1.63 59.34
N PRO A 692 20.42 -1.76 58.36
CA PRO A 692 21.69 -0.97 58.30
C PRO A 692 22.28 -0.72 56.87
N SER A 693 23.40 0.03 56.78
CA SER A 693 24.24 0.26 55.56
C SER A 693 25.41 -0.75 55.45
N LYS A 694 26.34 -0.80 54.45
CA LYS A 694 26.90 0.09 53.39
C LYS A 694 27.58 -0.83 52.31
N PRO A 695 28.01 -0.43 51.08
CA PRO A 695 29.17 0.46 50.83
C PRO A 695 29.04 1.32 49.52
N PRO A 696 30.07 2.02 48.98
CA PRO A 696 29.87 3.09 47.99
C PRO A 696 29.73 2.58 46.55
N ARG A 697 28.93 3.30 45.74
CA ARG A 697 28.77 3.03 44.30
C ARG A 697 29.71 3.94 43.51
N ILE A 698 30.56 3.33 42.68
CA ILE A 698 31.43 4.04 41.73
C ILE A 698 30.54 4.82 40.76
N THR A 699 30.77 6.12 40.66
CA THR A 699 30.12 7.01 39.70
C THR A 699 30.71 6.81 38.31
N VAL A 700 29.90 6.29 37.40
CA VAL A 700 30.05 6.51 35.96
C VAL A 700 28.81 7.30 35.54
N GLN A 701 29.01 8.50 35.00
CA GLN A 701 27.92 9.40 34.64
C GLN A 701 27.20 8.92 33.37
N PRO A 702 25.87 9.12 33.25
CA PRO A 702 25.19 9.08 31.96
C PRO A 702 25.59 10.30 31.12
N THR A 703 25.81 10.11 29.82
CA THR A 703 26.15 11.20 28.89
C THR A 703 24.94 12.12 28.70
N PRO A 704 25.01 13.41 29.06
CA PRO A 704 23.85 14.29 28.98
C PRO A 704 23.56 14.74 27.54
N THR A 705 22.29 14.69 27.15
CA THR A 705 21.75 15.57 26.10
C THR A 705 22.06 17.01 26.50
N ALA A 706 22.58 17.83 25.57
CA ALA A 706 23.19 19.13 25.85
C ALA A 706 22.49 19.96 26.95
N GLU A 707 23.25 20.42 27.94
CA GLU A 707 22.77 21.26 29.04
C GLU A 707 22.46 22.69 28.57
N LEU A 708 21.32 22.81 27.88
CA LEU A 708 20.80 24.07 27.36
C LEU A 708 20.11 24.88 28.47
N ASP A 709 20.30 26.20 28.45
CA ASP A 709 19.50 27.12 29.24
C ASP A 709 18.05 27.15 28.70
N ARG A 710 17.07 26.94 29.59
CA ARG A 710 15.63 26.91 29.29
C ARG A 710 14.87 28.13 29.77
N SER A 711 15.56 29.07 30.43
CA SER A 711 14.97 30.25 31.07
C SER A 711 14.18 31.14 30.11
N GLU A 712 14.60 31.20 28.85
CA GLU A 712 13.97 31.99 27.76
C GLU A 712 13.51 31.13 26.56
N ASP A 713 13.40 29.80 26.71
CA ASP A 713 13.06 28.91 25.59
C ASP A 713 11.53 28.82 25.39
N SER A 714 11.00 29.64 24.47
CA SER A 714 9.57 29.67 24.14
C SER A 714 9.02 28.32 23.67
N VAL A 715 9.81 27.53 22.92
CA VAL A 715 9.38 26.21 22.42
C VAL A 715 9.26 25.25 23.60
N TYR A 716 10.22 25.25 24.52
CA TYR A 716 10.15 24.44 25.75
C TYR A 716 8.90 24.79 26.57
N GLN A 717 8.61 26.08 26.79
CA GLN A 717 7.41 26.52 27.52
C GLN A 717 6.13 26.02 26.86
N TYR A 718 5.97 26.18 25.54
CA TYR A 718 4.76 25.73 24.86
C TYR A 718 4.62 24.20 24.77
N VAL A 719 5.72 23.43 24.77
CA VAL A 719 5.63 21.96 24.93
C VAL A 719 5.15 21.58 26.33
N MET A 720 5.66 22.25 27.37
CA MET A 720 5.18 22.02 28.74
C MET A 720 3.70 22.39 28.89
N ASP A 721 3.23 23.48 28.25
CA ASP A 721 1.81 23.84 28.20
C ASP A 721 0.97 22.74 27.53
N VAL A 722 1.40 22.19 26.38
CA VAL A 722 0.73 21.08 25.68
C VAL A 722 0.62 19.84 26.58
N VAL A 723 1.71 19.44 27.24
CA VAL A 723 1.70 18.31 28.19
C VAL A 723 0.74 18.59 29.35
N LYS A 724 0.78 19.79 29.92
CA LYS A 724 -0.08 20.21 31.05
C LYS A 724 -1.57 20.15 30.70
N VAL A 725 -1.97 20.63 29.51
CA VAL A 725 -3.38 20.57 29.09
C VAL A 725 -3.83 19.15 28.71
N VAL A 726 -2.92 18.27 28.27
CA VAL A 726 -3.22 16.84 28.07
C VAL A 726 -3.39 16.10 29.41
N VAL A 727 -2.60 16.43 30.43
CA VAL A 727 -2.79 15.92 31.80
C VAL A 727 -4.10 16.43 32.39
N GLN A 728 -4.43 17.72 32.21
CA GLN A 728 -5.72 18.27 32.64
C GLN A 728 -6.90 17.58 31.93
N LEU A 729 -6.81 17.38 30.61
CA LEU A 729 -7.79 16.63 29.80
C LEU A 729 -8.04 15.23 30.39
N LYS A 730 -6.98 14.49 30.77
CA LYS A 730 -7.09 13.18 31.44
C LYS A 730 -7.86 13.24 32.75
N ASN A 731 -7.68 14.29 33.54
CA ASN A 731 -8.39 14.48 34.80
C ASN A 731 -9.86 14.87 34.56
N ASP A 732 -10.11 15.81 33.65
CA ASP A 732 -11.43 16.36 33.36
C ASP A 732 -12.39 15.33 32.72
N ILE A 733 -11.91 14.48 31.79
CA ILE A 733 -12.76 13.43 31.16
C ILE A 733 -13.25 12.38 32.18
N ASN A 734 -12.67 12.32 33.39
CA ASN A 734 -13.16 11.46 34.46
C ASN A 734 -14.36 12.02 35.22
N THR A 735 -14.64 13.32 35.11
CA THR A 735 -15.73 14.00 35.84
C THR A 735 -16.74 14.70 34.92
N LEU A 736 -16.34 15.13 33.71
CA LEU A 736 -17.19 15.83 32.76
C LEU A 736 -18.21 14.93 32.04
N PRO A 737 -19.40 15.46 31.70
CA PRO A 737 -20.32 14.81 30.79
C PRO A 737 -19.78 14.86 29.35
N SER A 738 -20.20 13.88 28.53
CA SER A 738 -19.69 13.73 27.15
C SER A 738 -19.96 14.93 26.23
N THR A 739 -20.97 15.75 26.50
CA THR A 739 -21.25 16.98 25.74
C THR A 739 -20.08 17.97 25.81
N ASP A 740 -19.34 17.96 26.92
CA ASP A 740 -18.45 19.05 27.30
C ASP A 740 -16.98 18.75 26.97
N TYR A 741 -16.67 17.52 26.51
CA TYR A 741 -15.33 17.09 26.06
C TYR A 741 -14.73 18.01 24.97
N ILE A 742 -15.58 18.72 24.21
CA ILE A 742 -15.18 19.71 23.20
C ILE A 742 -14.32 20.84 23.83
N SER A 743 -14.61 21.26 25.06
CA SER A 743 -13.91 22.37 25.70
C SER A 743 -12.45 22.00 26.03
N PRO A 744 -12.15 20.93 26.79
CA PRO A 744 -10.77 20.46 26.99
C PRO A 744 -9.99 20.17 25.70
N VAL A 745 -10.59 19.50 24.70
CA VAL A 745 -9.91 19.19 23.42
C VAL A 745 -9.60 20.46 22.62
N LYS A 746 -10.46 21.49 22.68
CA LYS A 746 -10.20 22.80 22.09
C LYS A 746 -9.03 23.51 22.77
N THR A 747 -8.87 23.36 24.09
CA THR A 747 -7.71 23.87 24.85
C THR A 747 -6.41 23.19 24.40
N VAL A 748 -6.40 21.86 24.19
CA VAL A 748 -5.24 21.15 23.60
C VAL A 748 -4.89 21.70 22.22
N GLY A 749 -5.88 21.87 21.34
CA GLY A 749 -5.67 22.44 20.00
C GLY A 749 -5.15 23.89 20.00
N LEU A 750 -5.53 24.69 20.99
CA LEU A 750 -5.02 26.06 21.15
C LEU A 750 -3.56 26.07 21.62
N SER A 751 -3.21 25.26 22.62
CA SER A 751 -1.83 25.12 23.09
C SER A 751 -0.91 24.59 21.99
N LEU A 752 -1.37 23.60 21.22
CA LEU A 752 -0.60 23.07 20.08
C LEU A 752 -0.37 24.12 18.99
N ARG A 753 -1.36 24.99 18.72
CA ARG A 753 -1.18 26.10 17.77
C ARG A 753 -0.12 27.09 18.23
N ASN A 754 -0.06 27.40 19.52
CA ASN A 754 0.97 28.28 20.07
C ASN A 754 2.37 27.64 19.94
N LEU A 755 2.49 26.35 20.22
CA LEU A 755 3.71 25.58 19.99
C LEU A 755 4.16 25.64 18.52
N ILE A 756 3.26 25.34 17.57
CA ILE A 756 3.59 25.37 16.13
C ILE A 756 4.08 26.77 15.71
N ASN A 757 3.37 27.83 16.10
CA ASN A 757 3.79 29.21 15.82
C ASN A 757 5.20 29.51 16.37
N SER A 758 5.49 29.11 17.62
CA SER A 758 6.81 29.36 18.24
C SER A 758 7.97 28.64 17.54
N VAL A 759 7.68 27.52 16.87
CA VAL A 759 8.65 26.80 16.04
C VAL A 759 8.76 27.43 14.66
N ASP A 760 7.66 27.91 14.07
CA ASP A 760 7.65 28.65 12.81
C ASP A 760 8.46 29.95 12.89
N ASP A 761 8.46 30.65 14.04
CA ASP A 761 9.29 31.83 14.28
C ASP A 761 10.80 31.50 14.28
N ILE A 762 11.19 30.28 14.67
CA ILE A 762 12.58 29.84 14.77
C ILE A 762 13.07 29.15 13.49
N LEU A 763 12.18 28.49 12.73
CA LEU A 763 12.50 27.78 11.47
C LEU A 763 13.37 28.60 10.48
N PRO A 764 13.15 29.91 10.26
CA PRO A 764 13.99 30.74 9.40
C PRO A 764 15.46 30.87 9.85
N THR A 765 15.74 30.69 11.14
CA THR A 765 17.10 30.80 11.73
C THR A 765 17.89 29.50 11.66
N LEU A 766 17.20 28.35 11.55
CA LEU A 766 17.82 27.02 11.57
C LEU A 766 18.38 26.59 10.21
N HIS A 767 19.41 25.73 10.20
CA HIS A 767 20.00 25.22 8.97
C HIS A 767 18.99 24.43 8.11
N VAL A 768 19.02 24.63 6.79
CA VAL A 768 18.03 24.11 5.82
C VAL A 768 17.85 22.58 5.90
N SER A 769 18.90 21.84 6.25
CA SER A 769 18.84 20.36 6.39
C SER A 769 17.96 19.87 7.54
N CYS A 770 17.75 20.67 8.59
CA CYS A 770 16.95 20.28 9.76
C CYS A 770 15.50 20.81 9.68
N ARG A 771 15.23 21.82 8.83
CA ARG A 771 13.88 22.36 8.64
C ARG A 771 12.89 21.28 8.19
N THR A 772 13.29 20.42 7.25
CA THR A 772 12.42 19.35 6.74
C THR A 772 12.08 18.26 7.76
N GLU A 773 12.89 18.11 8.81
CA GLU A 773 12.66 17.18 9.92
C GLU A 773 11.61 17.78 10.88
N ILE A 774 11.84 19.03 11.30
CA ILE A 774 10.91 19.81 12.15
C ILE A 774 9.55 20.02 11.48
N GLU A 775 9.51 20.38 10.19
CA GLU A 775 8.29 20.45 9.37
C GLU A 775 7.59 19.10 9.21
N GLY A 776 8.31 17.98 9.39
CA GLY A 776 7.74 16.64 9.41
C GLY A 776 6.97 16.40 10.71
N THR A 777 7.61 16.70 11.84
CA THR A 777 7.02 16.54 13.18
C THR A 777 5.86 17.52 13.42
N GLN A 778 5.92 18.76 12.89
CA GLN A 778 4.76 19.67 12.88
C GLN A 778 3.56 19.08 12.11
N LYS A 779 3.78 18.37 11.00
CA LYS A 779 2.70 17.72 10.23
C LYS A 779 2.14 16.49 10.97
N LEU A 780 2.99 15.75 11.67
CA LEU A 780 2.58 14.64 12.55
C LEU A 780 1.63 15.16 13.65
N LEU A 781 2.03 16.20 14.39
CA LEU A 781 1.18 16.80 15.43
C LEU A 781 -0.19 17.30 14.95
N ASN A 782 -0.27 17.83 13.73
CA ASN A 782 -1.55 18.19 13.12
C ASN A 782 -2.44 16.96 12.79
N LYS A 783 -1.83 15.83 12.42
CA LYS A 783 -2.52 14.54 12.25
C LYS A 783 -3.01 14.02 13.62
N ASP A 784 -2.19 14.10 14.67
CA ASP A 784 -2.56 13.60 15.99
C ASP A 784 -3.69 14.41 16.63
N LEU A 785 -3.73 15.73 16.41
CA LEU A 785 -4.87 16.55 16.81
C LEU A 785 -6.15 16.15 16.05
N ALA A 786 -6.07 15.83 14.76
CA ALA A 786 -7.20 15.35 13.98
C ALA A 786 -7.70 13.98 14.46
N GLU A 787 -6.81 13.09 14.85
CA GLU A 787 -7.14 11.79 15.45
C GLU A 787 -7.81 11.97 16.83
N LEU A 788 -7.27 12.85 17.68
CA LEU A 788 -7.87 13.20 18.97
C LEU A 788 -9.30 13.75 18.82
N ILE A 789 -9.52 14.67 17.87
CA ILE A 789 -10.87 15.21 17.56
C ILE A 789 -11.81 14.09 17.07
N THR A 790 -11.29 13.14 16.29
CA THR A 790 -12.06 12.00 15.78
C THR A 790 -12.46 11.04 16.92
N LYS A 791 -11.53 10.68 17.81
CA LYS A 791 -11.83 9.86 18.99
C LYS A 791 -12.74 10.57 19.99
N MET A 792 -12.61 11.88 20.16
CA MET A 792 -13.53 12.68 20.95
C MET A 792 -14.96 12.56 20.41
N ARG A 793 -15.18 12.81 19.11
CA ARG A 793 -16.50 12.65 18.48
C ARG A 793 -17.08 11.24 18.66
N LEU A 794 -16.24 10.21 18.52
CA LEU A 794 -16.65 8.82 18.75
C LEU A 794 -17.07 8.58 20.22
N ALA A 795 -16.37 9.15 21.19
CA ALA A 795 -16.72 9.09 22.61
C ALA A 795 -18.02 9.86 22.93
N GLN A 796 -18.32 10.96 22.22
CA GLN A 796 -19.60 11.66 22.35
C GLN A 796 -20.76 10.83 21.78
N GLN A 797 -20.60 10.27 20.57
CA GLN A 797 -21.64 9.45 19.92
C GLN A 797 -21.98 8.18 20.70
N ASN A 798 -20.99 7.55 21.34
CA ASN A 798 -21.15 6.28 22.06
C ASN A 798 -21.40 6.46 23.57
N ALA A 799 -21.65 7.68 24.05
CA ALA A 799 -21.71 8.01 25.47
C ALA A 799 -22.79 7.29 26.29
N ILE A 800 -23.86 6.81 25.63
CA ILE A 800 -24.97 6.04 26.23
C ILE A 800 -24.92 4.53 25.91
N THR A 801 -23.83 4.06 25.30
CA THR A 801 -23.64 2.67 24.88
C THR A 801 -22.72 1.91 25.84
N SER A 802 -22.66 0.58 25.72
CA SER A 802 -21.68 -0.26 26.41
C SER A 802 -20.21 0.04 26.01
N LEU A 803 -19.97 0.81 24.94
CA LEU A 803 -18.64 1.16 24.44
C LEU A 803 -18.09 2.47 25.03
N LYS A 804 -18.83 3.15 25.93
CA LYS A 804 -18.47 4.45 26.51
C LYS A 804 -17.03 4.51 27.04
N GLU A 805 -16.66 3.57 27.92
CA GLU A 805 -15.34 3.59 28.58
C GLU A 805 -14.20 3.22 27.62
N GLU A 806 -14.45 2.37 26.63
CA GLU A 806 -13.46 2.03 25.60
C GLU A 806 -13.22 3.20 24.63
N CYS A 807 -14.28 3.89 24.19
CA CYS A 807 -14.15 5.10 23.37
C CYS A 807 -13.40 6.22 24.13
N LYS A 808 -13.68 6.37 25.43
CA LYS A 808 -12.97 7.28 26.33
C LYS A 808 -11.48 6.92 26.47
N LYS A 809 -11.15 5.64 26.64
CA LYS A 809 -9.77 5.15 26.69
C LYS A 809 -9.01 5.42 25.39
N GLN A 810 -9.65 5.24 24.23
CA GLN A 810 -9.06 5.55 22.92
C GLN A 810 -8.81 7.06 22.73
N MET A 811 -9.72 7.93 23.21
CA MET A 811 -9.49 9.38 23.22
C MET A 811 -8.29 9.77 24.08
N LEU A 812 -8.15 9.17 25.27
CA LEU A 812 -6.99 9.42 26.16
C LEU A 812 -5.67 8.91 25.55
N ALA A 813 -5.69 7.78 24.83
CA ALA A 813 -4.52 7.27 24.13
C ALA A 813 -4.04 8.21 23.00
N ALA A 814 -4.98 8.76 22.21
CA ALA A 814 -4.68 9.75 21.18
C ALA A 814 -4.08 11.04 21.78
N ALA A 815 -4.63 11.53 22.91
CA ALA A 815 -4.09 12.69 23.61
C ALA A 815 -2.66 12.46 24.15
N HIS A 816 -2.38 11.25 24.67
CA HIS A 816 -1.04 10.89 25.15
C HIS A 816 -0.01 10.80 24.02
N THR A 817 -0.40 10.29 22.85
CA THR A 817 0.46 10.26 21.65
C THR A 817 0.85 11.68 21.23
N LEU A 818 -0.12 12.60 21.13
CA LEU A 818 0.12 14.02 20.83
C LEU A 818 1.11 14.68 21.79
N ALA A 819 1.03 14.38 23.10
CA ALA A 819 1.98 14.89 24.09
C ALA A 819 3.40 14.31 23.93
N MET A 820 3.52 13.04 23.55
CA MET A 820 4.80 12.39 23.25
C MET A 820 5.45 13.02 22.02
N ASP A 821 4.69 13.23 20.94
CA ASP A 821 5.22 13.82 19.70
C ASP A 821 5.51 15.33 19.83
N ALA A 822 4.87 16.03 20.78
CA ALA A 822 5.23 17.40 21.14
C ALA A 822 6.60 17.45 21.85
N LYS A 823 6.94 16.42 22.65
CA LYS A 823 8.29 16.26 23.19
C LYS A 823 9.30 15.90 22.10
N ASN A 824 8.96 14.97 21.19
CA ASN A 824 9.83 14.62 20.06
C ASN A 824 10.15 15.84 19.17
N LEU A 825 9.21 16.79 19.02
CA LEU A 825 9.44 18.07 18.33
C LEU A 825 10.50 18.93 19.04
N LEU A 826 10.45 19.03 20.38
CA LEU A 826 11.45 19.76 21.17
C LEU A 826 12.85 19.16 20.97
N ASP A 827 12.97 17.83 21.08
CA ASP A 827 14.25 17.13 20.92
C ASP A 827 14.84 17.34 19.50
N ALA A 828 14.00 17.38 18.47
CA ALA A 828 14.41 17.71 17.10
C ALA A 828 14.85 19.18 16.94
N VAL A 829 14.12 20.12 17.56
CA VAL A 829 14.47 21.55 17.57
C VAL A 829 15.80 21.80 18.29
N ASP A 830 16.05 21.13 19.41
CA ASP A 830 17.30 21.27 20.16
C ASP A 830 18.50 20.68 19.42
N GLN A 831 18.35 19.52 18.79
CA GLN A 831 19.38 18.99 17.89
C GLN A 831 19.67 19.95 16.72
N ALA A 832 18.65 20.61 16.18
CA ALA A 832 18.83 21.61 15.13
C ALA A 832 19.52 22.90 15.65
N ARG A 833 19.22 23.35 16.86
CA ARG A 833 19.90 24.49 17.52
C ARG A 833 21.37 24.20 17.77
N VAL A 834 21.70 23.01 18.29
CA VAL A 834 23.09 22.55 18.49
C VAL A 834 23.85 22.50 17.16
N ARG A 835 23.27 21.87 16.12
CA ARG A 835 23.88 21.80 14.77
C ARG A 835 24.04 23.18 14.09
N SER A 836 23.30 24.19 14.53
CA SER A 836 23.33 25.56 13.97
C SER A 836 24.17 26.53 14.80
N ASN A 837 24.86 26.07 15.86
CA ASN A 837 25.56 26.91 16.85
C ASN A 837 24.67 27.99 17.52
N LEU A 838 23.36 27.71 17.65
CA LEU A 838 22.36 28.57 18.32
C LEU A 838 22.03 28.09 19.75
N ALA A 839 22.72 27.06 20.22
CA ALA A 839 22.62 26.54 21.58
C ALA A 839 23.20 27.54 22.61
N LYS A 840 22.38 28.02 23.55
CA LYS A 840 22.84 28.66 24.79
C LYS A 840 23.17 27.56 25.81
N PRO A 841 24.46 27.26 26.12
CA PRO A 841 24.77 26.42 27.27
C PRO A 841 24.37 27.14 28.56
N LYS A 842 24.03 26.39 29.62
CA LYS A 842 23.82 26.99 30.94
C LYS A 842 25.07 27.75 31.41
N PRO A 843 24.93 28.91 32.07
CA PRO A 843 26.03 29.48 32.83
C PRO A 843 26.40 28.54 33.98
N GLU A 844 27.68 28.28 34.17
CA GLU A 844 28.17 27.51 35.32
C GLU A 844 27.96 28.31 36.61
N ASP A 845 27.47 27.66 37.67
CA ASP A 845 27.33 28.27 39.00
C ASP A 845 28.70 28.57 39.60
N ILE A 846 29.16 29.82 39.47
CA ILE A 846 30.34 30.34 40.18
C ILE A 846 29.97 30.60 41.65
N ASP A 847 29.82 29.52 42.42
CA ASP A 847 29.84 29.55 43.90
C ASP A 847 30.03 28.13 44.50
N SER A 848 31.24 27.57 44.37
CA SER A 848 31.72 26.46 45.22
C SER A 848 33.26 26.31 45.26
N LEU A 849 33.98 27.44 45.21
CA LEU A 849 35.44 27.50 45.44
C LEU A 849 35.81 28.61 46.45
N SER A 850 35.22 28.53 47.64
CA SER A 850 35.78 29.13 48.86
C SER A 850 35.32 28.36 50.10
N ASP A 851 36.31 27.87 50.85
CA ASP A 851 36.29 27.19 52.17
C ASP A 851 35.63 25.79 52.30
#